data_AF-A0A059G499-F1
#
_entry.id   AF-A0A059G499-F1
#
_cell.length_a   1.000
_cell.length_b   1.000
_cell.length_c   1.000
_cell.angle_alpha   90.00
_cell.angle_beta   90.00
_cell.angle_gamma   90.00
#
_symmetry.space_group_name_H-M   'P 1'
#
loop_
_entity.id
_entity.type
_entity.pdbx_description
1 polymer ?
#
loop_
_entity_poly.entity_id
_entity_poly.type
_entity_poly.pdbx_seq_one_letter_code
_entity_poly.pdbx_strand_id
1 'polypeptide(L)'
;MSDTFKLNIDGQDIEVPKHYTLMQACEEAGAEIPRFCYHERLSVAGNCRMCLVEWEGAPKPIASCAQTVGDMRPNRDGSAPNVRTKGDYVQKARNGVMEFLLINHPLDCPICDQGGECDLQDQAMAYGRGGSRYEENKRAVDDKNMGPLVKTIMTRCIQCTRCVRFVAEVAGVEEIGMISRGENAEITTYLEKSLTSELSGNVIDLCPVGALTSKPYAFNARPWELRKTSSIDVMDAMGASIRVDAKGDGVMRILPETNEEVNEEWISDKSRFVWDGLARQRLDTPYVRVNGKLVPATWGEAFEAAKTALAAPADKIGVVAGDLIEVEQAKAALDLFRAMGVQNTDCRPAGAVYGTDGVRERYILNPTLMGVEEADALLLIGTNPRVEAAVWNARIRKSWLWGELKVGVIGEAVDLTYDYDHLGAGGDALANVASSDFFKVLKDAKRPMVVVGEGALCRADGQAVLDAALKLAQDVGAVADDWAGFGVLHNAAGRVGALDVGFVPGEGGKPTAEVLGGGMETVVLLGADEVDLSGIGSAKVIYVGSHGDAGAARADIILPCATYTEMDATYANTEGRIQMTTRAVQPKGEAREGWAIFRALSQVVGKTLPYDTAAALRASLRGSEGENTVFSGLGFAPGASGASALQASGSGSAGTISADAFKAPIEDFYLTNPIARASKTMAECSSLSTALDTPVAAE
;
A
#
# COMPACT_ATOMS: atom_id res chain seq x y z
N MET A 1 18.90 -15.00 -27.92
CA MET A 1 20.31 -15.11 -27.51
C MET A 1 20.60 -13.86 -26.70
N SER A 2 20.92 -13.99 -25.42
CA SER A 2 21.13 -12.86 -24.52
C SER A 2 22.32 -12.02 -25.00
N ASP A 3 22.11 -10.73 -25.23
CA ASP A 3 23.17 -9.78 -25.61
C ASP A 3 24.00 -9.44 -24.36
N THR A 4 24.95 -10.32 -24.05
CA THR A 4 25.78 -10.27 -22.85
C THR A 4 27.14 -9.63 -23.12
N PHE A 5 27.77 -9.14 -22.06
CA PHE A 5 29.09 -8.53 -22.07
C PHE A 5 29.98 -9.17 -21.01
N LYS A 6 31.19 -9.59 -21.43
CA LYS A 6 32.17 -10.18 -20.53
C LYS A 6 33.09 -9.11 -19.97
N LEU A 7 33.30 -9.12 -18.65
CA LEU A 7 34.19 -8.22 -17.93
C LEU A 7 34.87 -8.96 -16.76
N ASN A 8 36.01 -8.44 -16.31
CA ASN A 8 36.70 -8.93 -15.12
C ASN A 8 36.54 -7.91 -13.98
N ILE A 9 36.04 -8.34 -12.83
CA ILE A 9 35.83 -7.51 -11.64
C ILE A 9 36.65 -8.09 -10.49
N ASP A 10 37.64 -7.33 -10.01
CA ASP A 10 38.55 -7.75 -8.92
C ASP A 10 39.19 -9.14 -9.14
N GLY A 11 39.46 -9.52 -10.38
CA GLY A 11 40.04 -10.82 -10.75
C GLY A 11 39.01 -11.91 -11.08
N GLN A 12 37.71 -11.63 -10.93
CA GLN A 12 36.62 -12.55 -11.28
C GLN A 12 36.04 -12.22 -12.66
N ASP A 13 36.06 -13.19 -13.58
CA ASP A 13 35.37 -13.08 -14.86
C ASP A 13 33.87 -13.27 -14.66
N ILE A 14 33.07 -12.30 -15.13
CA ILE A 14 31.60 -12.38 -15.14
C ILE A 14 31.06 -12.06 -16.54
N GLU A 15 29.81 -12.44 -16.76
CA GLU A 15 29.08 -12.16 -17.99
C GLU A 15 27.68 -11.68 -17.63
N VAL A 16 27.36 -10.44 -18.01
CA VAL A 16 26.11 -9.76 -17.61
C VAL A 16 25.42 -9.12 -18.82
N PRO A 17 24.12 -8.80 -18.76
CA PRO A 17 23.43 -8.11 -19.85
C PRO A 17 24.09 -6.76 -20.20
N LYS A 18 24.16 -6.41 -21.49
CA LYS A 18 24.80 -5.16 -21.94
C LYS A 18 24.20 -3.87 -21.37
N HIS A 19 22.93 -3.89 -20.98
CA HIS A 19 22.23 -2.74 -20.42
C HIS A 19 22.54 -2.50 -18.94
N TYR A 20 23.27 -3.41 -18.27
CA TYR A 20 23.65 -3.21 -16.88
C TYR A 20 24.58 -2.00 -16.74
N THR A 21 24.39 -1.26 -15.66
CA THR A 21 25.42 -0.33 -15.20
C THR A 21 26.62 -1.11 -14.68
N LEU A 22 27.79 -0.47 -14.66
CA LEU A 22 28.99 -1.05 -14.10
C LEU A 22 28.82 -1.32 -12.59
N MET A 23 27.98 -0.56 -11.90
CA MET A 23 27.61 -0.81 -10.51
C MET A 23 26.89 -2.15 -10.35
N GLN A 24 25.82 -2.39 -11.13
CA GLN A 24 25.09 -3.66 -11.09
C GLN A 24 25.98 -4.84 -11.47
N ALA A 25 26.88 -4.67 -12.44
CA ALA A 25 27.85 -5.70 -12.77
C ALA A 25 28.82 -5.99 -11.61
N CYS A 26 29.27 -4.96 -10.88
CA CYS A 26 30.08 -5.13 -9.66
C CYS A 26 29.30 -5.87 -8.56
N GLU A 27 28.02 -5.55 -8.36
CA GLU A 27 27.14 -6.19 -7.38
C GLU A 27 26.90 -7.67 -7.73
N GLU A 28 26.73 -8.01 -9.02
CA GLU A 28 26.65 -9.39 -9.52
C GLU A 28 27.95 -10.19 -9.24
N ALA A 29 29.11 -9.53 -9.26
CA ALA A 29 30.38 -10.11 -8.83
C ALA A 29 30.56 -10.15 -7.29
N GLY A 30 29.56 -9.71 -6.51
CA GLY A 30 29.61 -9.67 -5.06
C GLY A 30 30.41 -8.51 -4.48
N ALA A 31 30.73 -7.48 -5.28
CA ALA A 31 31.40 -6.28 -4.81
C ALA A 31 30.39 -5.22 -4.34
N GLU A 32 30.52 -4.79 -3.09
CA GLU A 32 29.74 -3.67 -2.55
C GLU A 32 30.33 -2.33 -2.99
N ILE A 33 29.53 -1.52 -3.69
CA ILE A 33 29.94 -0.18 -4.14
C ILE A 33 29.21 0.89 -3.33
N PRO A 34 29.91 1.81 -2.64
CA PRO A 34 29.26 2.86 -1.87
C PRO A 34 28.52 3.85 -2.79
N ARG A 35 27.32 4.25 -2.37
CA ARG A 35 26.37 5.05 -3.15
C ARG A 35 25.61 6.03 -2.27
N PHE A 36 25.36 7.24 -2.80
CA PHE A 36 24.50 8.24 -2.18
C PHE A 36 23.38 8.75 -3.09
N CYS A 37 23.67 8.98 -4.37
CA CYS A 37 22.66 9.47 -5.32
C CYS A 37 22.00 8.34 -6.10
N TYR A 38 22.70 7.24 -6.36
CA TYR A 38 22.12 6.11 -7.07
C TYR A 38 21.03 5.46 -6.22
N HIS A 39 19.93 5.11 -6.86
CA HIS A 39 18.82 4.36 -6.30
C HIS A 39 18.26 3.52 -7.44
N GLU A 40 17.96 2.24 -7.20
CA GLU A 40 17.63 1.29 -8.27
C GLU A 40 16.34 1.64 -9.01
N ARG A 41 15.44 2.37 -8.34
CA ARG A 41 14.14 2.81 -8.86
C ARG A 41 14.07 4.29 -9.28
N LEU A 42 15.20 4.99 -9.34
CA LEU A 42 15.25 6.39 -9.79
C LEU A 42 16.20 6.52 -10.97
N SER A 43 16.01 7.54 -11.80
CA SER A 43 16.91 7.85 -12.89
C SER A 43 18.36 8.05 -12.41
N VAL A 44 19.34 7.69 -13.24
CA VAL A 44 20.76 7.81 -12.87
C VAL A 44 21.21 9.28 -12.89
N ALA A 45 21.69 9.79 -11.75
CA ALA A 45 22.16 11.17 -11.63
C ALA A 45 23.69 11.34 -11.76
N GLY A 46 24.46 10.62 -10.92
CA GLY A 46 25.93 10.72 -10.90
C GLY A 46 26.52 12.00 -10.29
N ASN A 47 25.78 12.72 -9.43
CA ASN A 47 26.26 13.97 -8.79
C ASN A 47 27.17 13.73 -7.56
N CYS A 48 26.99 12.64 -6.80
CA CYS A 48 27.75 12.41 -5.56
C CYS A 48 29.17 11.87 -5.75
N ARG A 49 29.43 11.16 -6.85
CA ARG A 49 30.72 10.51 -7.16
C ARG A 49 31.26 9.52 -6.12
N MET A 50 30.45 9.02 -5.18
CA MET A 50 30.95 8.04 -4.19
C MET A 50 31.24 6.66 -4.80
N CYS A 51 30.55 6.33 -5.89
CA CYS A 51 30.65 5.05 -6.59
C CYS A 51 31.85 4.95 -7.56
N LEU A 52 32.92 5.72 -7.36
CA LEU A 52 34.08 5.68 -8.23
C LEU A 52 34.78 4.32 -8.14
N VAL A 53 35.04 3.72 -9.30
CA VAL A 53 35.82 2.48 -9.49
C VAL A 53 36.94 2.71 -10.50
N GLU A 54 37.96 1.86 -10.49
CA GLU A 54 39.05 1.90 -11.44
C GLU A 54 38.73 0.97 -12.62
N TRP A 55 38.58 1.55 -13.81
CA TRP A 55 38.61 0.79 -15.05
C TRP A 55 40.02 0.84 -15.62
N GLU A 56 40.69 -0.30 -15.71
CA GLU A 56 42.08 -0.38 -16.19
C GLU A 56 42.20 0.19 -17.62
N GLY A 57 43.12 1.13 -17.79
CA GLY A 57 43.30 1.86 -19.05
C GLY A 57 42.36 3.04 -19.28
N ALA A 58 41.46 3.37 -18.33
CA ALA A 58 40.77 4.65 -18.30
C ALA A 58 41.65 5.74 -17.66
N PRO A 59 41.60 7.01 -18.14
CA PRO A 59 42.46 8.08 -17.63
C PRO A 59 42.02 8.65 -16.27
N LYS A 60 40.83 8.26 -15.78
CA LYS A 60 40.21 8.75 -14.54
C LYS A 60 39.34 7.67 -13.91
N PRO A 61 39.04 7.75 -12.60
CA PRO A 61 38.07 6.85 -11.99
C PRO A 61 36.69 7.04 -12.62
N ILE A 62 35.93 5.96 -12.74
CA ILE A 62 34.65 5.92 -13.43
C ILE A 62 33.52 5.85 -12.41
N ALA A 63 32.49 6.67 -12.60
CA ALA A 63 31.27 6.58 -11.79
C ALA A 63 30.49 5.33 -12.22
N SER A 64 30.53 4.26 -11.43
CA SER A 64 29.99 2.97 -11.82
C SER A 64 28.47 2.99 -12.04
N CYS A 65 27.76 3.90 -11.37
CA CYS A 65 26.30 4.03 -11.50
C CYS A 65 25.83 4.52 -12.88
N ALA A 66 26.69 5.17 -13.66
CA ALA A 66 26.32 5.78 -14.96
C ALA A 66 27.06 5.18 -16.15
N GLN A 67 28.16 4.47 -15.92
CA GLN A 67 28.84 3.75 -16.98
C GLN A 67 28.07 2.47 -17.28
N THR A 68 27.51 2.33 -18.48
CA THR A 68 26.91 1.09 -18.96
C THR A 68 28.01 0.12 -19.41
N VAL A 69 27.85 -1.18 -19.14
CA VAL A 69 28.84 -2.20 -19.54
C VAL A 69 28.93 -2.36 -21.05
N GLY A 70 27.81 -2.23 -21.78
CA GLY A 70 27.78 -2.28 -23.24
C GLY A 70 28.60 -1.19 -23.93
N ASP A 71 28.83 -0.05 -23.26
CA ASP A 71 29.65 1.07 -23.77
C ASP A 71 31.14 0.91 -23.43
N MET A 72 31.51 -0.16 -22.70
CA MET A 72 32.89 -0.41 -22.34
C MET A 72 33.66 -1.01 -23.52
N ARG A 73 34.92 -0.58 -23.66
CA ARG A 73 35.84 -1.14 -24.66
C ARG A 73 36.62 -2.32 -24.07
N PRO A 74 36.86 -3.38 -24.84
CA PRO A 74 37.85 -4.40 -24.48
C PRO A 74 39.24 -3.79 -24.27
N ASN A 75 40.12 -4.55 -23.63
CA ASN A 75 41.53 -4.22 -23.54
C ASN A 75 42.20 -4.21 -24.92
N ARG A 76 43.38 -3.61 -25.01
CA ARG A 76 44.13 -3.49 -26.29
C ARG A 76 44.47 -4.84 -26.94
N ASP A 77 44.59 -5.89 -26.14
CA ASP A 77 44.85 -7.26 -26.56
C ASP A 77 43.56 -8.05 -26.90
N GLY A 78 42.39 -7.40 -26.83
CA GLY A 78 41.08 -8.01 -27.07
C GLY A 78 40.50 -8.74 -25.87
N SER A 79 41.19 -8.78 -24.72
CA SER A 79 40.65 -9.36 -23.49
C SER A 79 39.54 -8.51 -22.87
N ALA A 80 38.75 -9.12 -22.00
CA ALA A 80 37.67 -8.46 -21.29
C ALA A 80 38.21 -7.28 -20.44
N PRO A 81 37.49 -6.14 -20.35
CA PRO A 81 37.95 -5.01 -19.55
C PRO A 81 38.08 -5.40 -18.08
N ASN A 82 39.15 -4.94 -17.45
CA ASN A 82 39.40 -5.16 -16.02
C ASN A 82 38.91 -3.97 -15.19
N VAL A 83 38.13 -4.26 -14.16
CA VAL A 83 37.60 -3.28 -13.22
C VAL A 83 38.08 -3.65 -11.81
N ARG A 84 38.64 -2.67 -11.10
CA ARG A 84 39.04 -2.80 -9.70
C ARG A 84 38.11 -1.94 -8.85
N THR A 85 37.49 -2.58 -7.86
CA THR A 85 36.63 -1.92 -6.87
C THR A 85 37.38 -1.61 -5.57
N LYS A 86 38.62 -2.11 -5.46
CA LYS A 86 39.52 -2.02 -4.31
C LYS A 86 40.91 -1.54 -4.75
N GLY A 87 41.76 -1.24 -3.76
CA GLY A 87 43.14 -0.76 -3.97
C GLY A 87 43.31 0.75 -3.76
N ASP A 88 44.56 1.19 -3.68
CA ASP A 88 44.95 2.55 -3.26
C ASP A 88 44.28 3.65 -4.09
N TYR A 89 44.14 3.43 -5.40
CA TYR A 89 43.54 4.41 -6.31
C TYR A 89 42.05 4.64 -6.02
N VAL A 90 41.27 3.56 -5.89
CA VAL A 90 39.83 3.60 -5.58
C VAL A 90 39.59 4.12 -4.17
N GLN A 91 40.38 3.64 -3.19
CA GLN A 91 40.29 4.10 -1.81
C GLN A 91 40.58 5.59 -1.70
N LYS A 92 41.60 6.11 -2.41
CA LYS A 92 41.91 7.54 -2.42
C LYS A 92 40.77 8.36 -3.04
N ALA A 93 40.15 7.88 -4.10
CA ALA A 93 39.00 8.55 -4.73
C ALA A 93 37.79 8.63 -3.77
N ARG A 94 37.41 7.50 -3.15
CA ARG A 94 36.31 7.43 -2.17
C ARG A 94 36.57 8.30 -0.94
N ASN A 95 37.79 8.25 -0.40
CA ASN A 95 38.22 9.13 0.70
C ASN A 95 38.09 10.62 0.35
N GLY A 96 38.51 11.01 -0.86
CA GLY A 96 38.41 12.39 -1.31
C GLY A 96 36.96 12.85 -1.44
N VAL A 97 36.08 12.02 -2.01
CA VAL A 97 34.65 12.32 -2.13
C VAL A 97 34.00 12.41 -0.75
N MET A 98 34.26 11.46 0.14
CA MET A 98 33.73 11.48 1.51
C MET A 98 34.18 12.73 2.27
N GLU A 99 35.43 13.16 2.09
CA GLU A 99 35.92 14.41 2.67
C GLU A 99 35.09 15.61 2.15
N PHE A 100 34.85 15.72 0.85
CA PHE A 100 34.00 16.81 0.30
C PHE A 100 32.56 16.78 0.83
N LEU A 101 31.98 15.59 1.00
CA LEU A 101 30.63 15.46 1.58
C LEU A 101 30.59 15.93 3.04
N LEU A 102 31.64 15.66 3.82
CA LEU A 102 31.71 16.00 5.24
C LEU A 102 32.21 17.44 5.51
N ILE A 103 32.88 18.10 4.55
CA ILE A 103 33.41 19.46 4.70
C ILE A 103 32.33 20.42 5.17
N ASN A 104 31.17 20.43 4.52
CA ASN A 104 30.06 21.34 4.82
C ASN A 104 28.90 20.66 5.58
N HIS A 105 29.03 19.38 5.95
CA HIS A 105 28.03 18.68 6.75
C HIS A 105 28.15 19.07 8.24
N PRO A 106 27.03 19.34 8.95
CA PRO A 106 27.04 19.76 10.35
C PRO A 106 27.35 18.59 11.29
N LEU A 107 27.84 18.90 12.49
CA LEU A 107 28.16 17.91 13.53
C LEU A 107 26.92 17.51 14.36
N ASP A 108 25.86 17.15 13.64
CA ASP A 108 24.54 16.96 14.20
C ASP A 108 24.22 15.52 14.61
N CYS A 109 25.16 14.57 14.42
CA CYS A 109 24.91 13.14 14.63
C CYS A 109 24.17 12.80 15.95
N PRO A 110 24.44 13.45 17.11
CA PRO A 110 23.71 13.16 18.35
C PRO A 110 22.22 13.57 18.31
N ILE A 111 21.92 14.70 17.67
CA ILE A 111 20.57 15.28 17.56
C ILE A 111 19.86 14.91 16.25
N CYS A 112 20.53 14.14 15.39
CA CYS A 112 19.99 13.68 14.12
C CYS A 112 19.18 12.41 14.34
N ASP A 113 17.93 12.36 13.84
CA ASP A 113 17.07 11.18 13.97
C ASP A 113 17.56 10.00 13.12
N GLN A 114 18.28 10.27 12.03
CA GLN A 114 18.93 9.24 11.21
C GLN A 114 20.19 8.64 11.87
N GLY A 115 20.64 9.18 13.01
CA GLY A 115 21.84 8.67 13.69
C GLY A 115 21.68 7.19 14.04
N GLY A 116 22.60 6.35 13.54
CA GLY A 116 22.54 4.88 13.67
C GLY A 116 21.91 4.12 12.50
N GLU A 117 21.34 4.82 11.51
CA GLU A 117 20.85 4.25 10.24
C GLU A 117 21.13 5.21 9.06
N CYS A 118 22.25 5.94 9.15
CA CYS A 118 22.62 6.97 8.19
C CYS A 118 23.69 6.44 7.24
N ASP A 119 23.39 6.36 5.94
CA ASP A 119 24.36 5.96 4.91
C ASP A 119 25.64 6.80 5.00
N LEU A 120 25.54 8.11 5.26
CA LEU A 120 26.71 8.97 5.37
C LEU A 120 27.58 8.62 6.57
N GLN A 121 26.97 8.25 7.69
CA GLN A 121 27.70 7.82 8.88
C GLN A 121 28.41 6.49 8.61
N ASP A 122 27.68 5.51 8.08
CA ASP A 122 28.19 4.16 7.89
C ASP A 122 29.27 4.11 6.81
N GLN A 123 29.04 4.79 5.68
CA GLN A 123 30.02 4.87 4.60
C GLN A 123 31.21 5.77 4.95
N ALA A 124 31.06 6.79 5.81
CA ALA A 124 32.21 7.54 6.32
C ALA A 124 33.10 6.66 7.22
N MET A 125 32.49 5.82 8.05
CA MET A 125 33.23 4.86 8.88
C MET A 125 33.91 3.77 8.06
N ALA A 126 33.26 3.27 7.01
CA ALA A 126 33.78 2.18 6.18
C ALA A 126 34.78 2.63 5.10
N TYR A 127 34.54 3.78 4.46
CA TYR A 127 35.27 4.23 3.27
C TYR A 127 35.93 5.61 3.41
N GLY A 128 35.71 6.29 4.54
CA GLY A 128 36.25 7.62 4.83
C GLY A 128 37.55 7.60 5.63
N ARG A 129 38.04 8.80 5.96
CA ARG A 129 39.27 9.01 6.74
C ARG A 129 38.94 9.18 8.22
N GLY A 130 39.87 8.76 9.09
CA GLY A 130 39.72 8.89 10.55
C GLY A 130 39.82 10.31 11.13
N GLY A 131 39.98 11.37 10.30
CA GLY A 131 40.09 12.75 10.78
C GLY A 131 39.83 13.78 9.69
N SER A 132 39.39 14.98 10.10
CA SER A 132 39.16 16.13 9.21
C SER A 132 40.44 16.94 9.00
N ARG A 133 40.57 17.55 7.81
CA ARG A 133 41.55 18.61 7.53
C ARG A 133 40.90 19.99 7.32
N TYR A 134 39.58 20.05 7.42
CA TYR A 134 38.81 21.26 7.19
C TYR A 134 38.60 22.00 8.51
N GLU A 135 39.18 23.20 8.60
CA GLU A 135 39.18 24.07 9.79
C GLU A 135 38.37 25.36 9.59
N GLU A 136 37.81 25.56 8.41
CA GLU A 136 37.06 26.76 8.04
C GLU A 136 35.59 26.69 8.50
N ASN A 137 34.88 27.81 8.36
CA ASN A 137 33.44 27.86 8.64
C ASN A 137 32.64 27.04 7.63
N LYS A 138 31.81 26.13 8.15
CA LYS A 138 30.84 25.38 7.35
C LYS A 138 29.71 26.29 6.90
N ARG A 139 29.14 26.01 5.72
CA ARG A 139 27.87 26.65 5.33
C ARG A 139 26.73 26.25 6.28
N ALA A 140 25.73 27.11 6.37
CA ALA A 140 24.44 26.82 6.99
C ALA A 140 23.34 27.11 5.95
N VAL A 141 22.27 26.33 6.00
CA VAL A 141 21.13 26.45 5.08
C VAL A 141 19.86 26.52 5.92
N ASP A 142 19.00 27.47 5.60
CA ASP A 142 17.71 27.62 6.27
C ASP A 142 16.81 26.40 6.01
N ASP A 143 16.15 25.95 7.07
CA ASP A 143 15.21 24.83 7.00
C ASP A 143 13.94 25.25 6.25
N LYS A 144 13.38 24.34 5.45
CA LYS A 144 12.25 24.64 4.56
C LYS A 144 10.98 23.99 5.08
N ASN A 145 9.84 24.65 4.98
CA ASN A 145 8.59 23.97 5.29
C ASN A 145 8.17 23.03 4.14
N MET A 146 8.04 21.73 4.44
CA MET A 146 7.57 20.69 3.50
C MET A 146 6.30 20.01 4.01
N GLY A 147 5.55 20.65 4.90
CA GLY A 147 4.30 20.12 5.43
C GLY A 147 4.43 19.40 6.77
N PRO A 148 3.38 18.69 7.21
CA PRO A 148 3.30 18.07 8.53
C PRO A 148 4.03 16.72 8.60
N LEU A 149 4.40 16.13 7.47
CA LEU A 149 4.98 14.78 7.38
C LEU A 149 6.51 14.79 7.39
N VAL A 150 7.11 15.64 6.55
CA VAL A 150 8.56 15.70 6.35
C VAL A 150 9.16 16.85 7.14
N LYS A 151 10.00 16.51 8.12
CA LYS A 151 10.85 17.45 8.84
C LYS A 151 12.14 17.66 8.06
N THR A 152 12.48 18.92 7.84
CA THR A 152 13.67 19.33 7.09
C THR A 152 14.72 19.86 8.05
N ILE A 153 15.97 19.42 7.85
CA ILE A 153 17.16 20.09 8.38
C ILE A 153 18.16 20.21 7.24
N MET A 154 18.06 21.29 6.45
CA MET A 154 18.69 21.36 5.12
C MET A 154 20.20 21.56 5.17
N THR A 155 20.73 22.02 6.29
CA THR A 155 22.19 22.06 6.52
C THR A 155 22.81 20.67 6.43
N ARG A 156 22.07 19.59 6.74
CA ARG A 156 22.52 18.19 6.62
C ARG A 156 22.50 17.67 5.18
N CYS A 157 21.79 18.34 4.27
CA CYS A 157 21.61 17.87 2.90
C CYS A 157 22.94 17.85 2.14
N ILE A 158 23.20 16.73 1.46
CA ILE A 158 24.37 16.54 0.58
C ILE A 158 24.04 16.74 -0.91
N GLN A 159 22.85 17.26 -1.21
CA GLN A 159 22.36 17.57 -2.56
C GLN A 159 22.50 16.39 -3.55
N CYS A 160 22.21 15.16 -3.09
CA CYS A 160 22.23 13.96 -3.94
C CYS A 160 21.05 13.87 -4.93
N THR A 161 20.08 14.79 -4.81
CA THR A 161 18.88 14.90 -5.66
C THR A 161 18.01 13.64 -5.74
N ARG A 162 18.08 12.71 -4.76
CA ARG A 162 17.16 11.56 -4.70
C ARG A 162 15.71 12.02 -4.51
N CYS A 163 15.45 12.93 -3.57
CA CYS A 163 14.11 13.45 -3.31
C CYS A 163 13.51 14.17 -4.53
N VAL A 164 14.29 15.01 -5.22
CA VAL A 164 13.86 15.71 -6.46
C VAL A 164 13.43 14.71 -7.53
N ARG A 165 14.26 13.70 -7.80
CA ARG A 165 13.96 12.67 -8.79
C ARG A 165 12.76 11.84 -8.40
N PHE A 166 12.66 11.40 -7.14
CA PHE A 166 11.51 10.64 -6.67
C PHE A 166 10.20 11.42 -6.84
N VAL A 167 10.20 12.69 -6.42
CA VAL A 167 8.99 13.51 -6.46
C VAL A 167 8.55 13.75 -7.91
N ALA A 168 9.49 13.98 -8.85
CA ALA A 168 9.16 14.14 -10.26
C ALA A 168 8.81 12.82 -10.99
N GLU A 169 9.56 11.74 -10.75
CA GLU A 169 9.49 10.49 -11.53
C GLU A 169 8.46 9.52 -10.97
N VAL A 170 8.40 9.34 -9.64
CA VAL A 170 7.58 8.33 -8.97
C VAL A 170 6.30 8.94 -8.39
N ALA A 171 6.42 10.01 -7.59
CA ALA A 171 5.25 10.67 -7.00
C ALA A 171 4.49 11.53 -8.02
N GLY A 172 5.16 11.92 -9.11
CA GLY A 172 4.58 12.67 -10.21
C GLY A 172 4.10 14.08 -9.87
N VAL A 173 4.68 14.70 -8.84
CA VAL A 173 4.46 16.11 -8.50
C VAL A 173 5.75 16.90 -8.65
N GLU A 174 5.74 18.10 -9.23
CA GLU A 174 6.96 18.88 -9.51
C GLU A 174 7.25 19.90 -8.40
N GLU A 175 7.15 19.48 -7.14
CA GLU A 175 7.14 20.41 -6.00
C GLU A 175 8.51 20.62 -5.35
N ILE A 176 9.42 19.64 -5.43
CA ILE A 176 10.80 19.73 -4.90
C ILE A 176 11.77 19.98 -6.04
N GLY A 177 12.59 21.03 -5.92
CA GLY A 177 13.63 21.37 -6.89
C GLY A 177 14.97 21.67 -6.25
N MET A 178 15.97 21.88 -7.10
CA MET A 178 17.28 22.41 -6.71
C MET A 178 17.44 23.82 -7.29
N ILE A 179 17.56 24.82 -6.44
CA ILE A 179 17.80 26.21 -6.84
C ILE A 179 19.26 26.61 -6.61
N SER A 180 19.64 27.78 -7.13
CA SER A 180 20.99 28.34 -6.99
C SER A 180 22.08 27.45 -7.62
N ARG A 181 23.37 27.72 -7.33
CA ARG A 181 24.52 27.02 -7.91
C ARG A 181 25.73 27.00 -6.98
N GLY A 182 26.62 26.02 -7.17
CA GLY A 182 27.84 25.89 -6.37
C GLY A 182 27.53 25.52 -4.92
N GLU A 183 28.22 26.11 -3.97
CA GLU A 183 28.00 25.85 -2.54
C GLU A 183 26.65 26.35 -2.01
N ASN A 184 26.04 27.32 -2.71
CA ASN A 184 24.73 27.90 -2.39
C ASN A 184 23.57 27.09 -3.01
N ALA A 185 23.83 25.92 -3.59
CA ALA A 185 22.77 25.08 -4.13
C ALA A 185 21.90 24.52 -3.00
N GLU A 186 20.59 24.74 -3.10
CA GLU A 186 19.61 24.37 -2.07
C GLU A 186 18.52 23.48 -2.66
N ILE A 187 18.18 22.41 -1.93
CA ILE A 187 16.96 21.66 -2.20
C ILE A 187 15.82 22.37 -1.46
N THR A 188 14.78 22.75 -2.19
CA THR A 188 13.65 23.50 -1.65
C THR A 188 12.35 23.09 -2.34
N THR A 189 11.22 23.45 -1.74
CA THR A 189 9.96 23.55 -2.47
C THR A 189 9.84 24.94 -3.09
N TYR A 190 9.23 25.06 -4.27
CA TYR A 190 9.20 26.32 -5.05
C TYR A 190 8.49 27.48 -4.31
N LEU A 191 7.66 27.20 -3.30
CA LEU A 191 6.88 28.20 -2.55
C LEU A 191 6.78 27.91 -1.03
N GLU A 192 7.67 27.09 -0.45
CA GLU A 192 7.55 26.60 0.95
C GLU A 192 6.16 26.03 1.30
N LYS A 193 5.48 25.50 0.28
CA LYS A 193 4.20 24.80 0.42
C LYS A 193 4.43 23.37 0.89
N SER A 194 3.40 22.81 1.53
CA SER A 194 3.36 21.39 1.86
C SER A 194 3.48 20.57 0.58
N LEU A 195 4.16 19.42 0.69
CA LEU A 195 4.06 18.40 -0.36
C LEU A 195 2.61 17.91 -0.43
N THR A 196 2.05 17.85 -1.64
CA THR A 196 0.64 17.48 -1.86
C THR A 196 0.46 16.00 -2.21
N SER A 197 1.52 15.33 -2.65
CA SER A 197 1.47 13.91 -3.01
C SER A 197 1.23 13.01 -1.81
N GLU A 198 0.40 12.00 -2.02
CA GLU A 198 0.11 10.87 -1.16
C GLU A 198 1.28 9.89 -0.94
N LEU A 199 2.39 10.08 -1.66
CA LEU A 199 3.63 9.28 -1.54
C LEU A 199 4.81 10.10 -0.99
N SER A 200 4.56 11.31 -0.47
CA SER A 200 5.61 12.28 -0.13
C SER A 200 6.58 11.79 0.94
N GLY A 201 6.12 10.98 1.90
CA GLY A 201 6.90 10.47 3.01
C GLY A 201 8.02 9.50 2.61
N ASN A 202 7.96 8.89 1.42
CA ASN A 202 9.04 8.02 0.92
C ASN A 202 10.35 8.78 0.68
N VAL A 203 10.31 10.12 0.55
CA VAL A 203 11.55 10.93 0.48
C VAL A 203 12.41 10.81 1.74
N ILE A 204 11.82 10.42 2.87
CA ILE A 204 12.53 10.19 4.14
C ILE A 204 13.44 8.98 4.02
N ASP A 205 12.92 7.86 3.51
CA ASP A 205 13.69 6.63 3.34
C ASP A 205 14.76 6.77 2.25
N LEU A 206 14.43 7.52 1.20
CA LEU A 206 15.37 7.80 0.12
C LEU A 206 16.53 8.68 0.54
N CYS A 207 16.34 9.53 1.56
CA CYS A 207 17.36 10.47 1.99
C CYS A 207 18.49 9.70 2.69
N PRO A 208 19.72 9.67 2.11
CA PRO A 208 20.83 8.94 2.73
C PRO A 208 21.41 9.63 3.98
N VAL A 209 20.79 10.75 4.39
CA VAL A 209 21.21 11.61 5.49
C VAL A 209 19.95 12.08 6.23
N GLY A 210 20.08 12.51 7.48
CA GLY A 210 18.95 13.03 8.26
C GLY A 210 18.55 14.47 7.91
N ALA A 211 18.56 14.82 6.62
CA ALA A 211 18.08 16.11 6.12
C ALA A 211 16.56 16.11 5.91
N LEU A 212 15.99 14.98 5.48
CA LEU A 212 14.55 14.75 5.40
C LEU A 212 14.23 13.60 6.37
N THR A 213 13.45 13.89 7.40
CA THR A 213 13.12 12.94 8.48
C THR A 213 11.63 12.96 8.75
N SER A 214 11.09 11.91 9.38
CA SER A 214 9.68 11.87 9.77
C SER A 214 9.39 12.87 10.90
N LYS A 215 8.56 13.87 10.63
CA LYS A 215 8.15 14.88 11.62
C LYS A 215 7.31 14.26 12.75
N PRO A 216 6.36 13.34 12.52
CA PRO A 216 5.63 12.65 13.60
C PRO A 216 6.53 11.77 14.48
N TYR A 217 7.56 11.15 13.91
CA TYR A 217 8.49 10.28 14.63
C TYR A 217 9.60 11.05 15.37
N ALA A 218 9.86 12.30 14.97
CA ALA A 218 11.03 13.07 15.39
C ALA A 218 11.31 12.98 16.91
N PHE A 219 12.53 12.55 17.25
CA PHE A 219 13.05 12.43 18.60
C PHE A 219 12.36 11.44 19.55
N ASN A 220 11.43 10.60 19.09
CA ASN A 220 10.73 9.65 19.96
C ASN A 220 11.56 8.39 20.29
N ALA A 221 12.45 7.96 19.38
CA ALA A 221 13.31 6.79 19.58
C ALA A 221 14.59 6.86 18.73
N ARG A 222 15.47 5.86 18.92
CA ARG A 222 16.64 5.61 18.06
C ARG A 222 16.57 4.23 17.41
N PRO A 223 17.15 4.03 16.22
CA PRO A 223 17.00 2.80 15.44
C PRO A 223 17.42 1.52 16.19
N TRP A 224 18.42 1.60 17.07
CA TRP A 224 18.91 0.48 17.87
C TRP A 224 18.01 0.12 19.07
N GLU A 225 17.05 0.96 19.43
CA GLU A 225 16.07 0.67 20.50
C GLU A 225 14.83 -0.08 20.00
N LEU A 226 14.65 -0.18 18.69
CA LEU A 226 13.42 -0.64 18.07
C LEU A 226 13.45 -2.14 17.80
N ARG A 227 12.38 -2.84 18.20
CA ARG A 227 12.09 -4.18 17.70
C ARG A 227 11.48 -4.04 16.31
N LYS A 228 12.13 -4.65 15.33
CA LYS A 228 11.73 -4.63 13.91
C LYS A 228 10.91 -5.88 13.60
N THR A 229 9.69 -5.70 13.11
CA THR A 229 8.78 -6.81 12.79
C THR A 229 8.28 -6.67 11.36
N SER A 230 8.63 -7.60 10.48
CA SER A 230 8.08 -7.69 9.12
C SER A 230 6.60 -8.06 9.18
N SER A 231 5.76 -7.33 8.44
CA SER A 231 4.30 -7.43 8.46
C SER A 231 3.71 -6.86 7.16
N ILE A 232 2.39 -6.70 7.13
CA ILE A 232 1.64 -6.24 5.95
C ILE A 232 0.76 -5.05 6.32
N ASP A 233 0.64 -4.11 5.40
CA ASP A 233 -0.25 -2.95 5.52
C ASP A 233 -1.72 -3.31 5.26
N VAL A 234 -2.62 -2.60 5.94
CA VAL A 234 -4.08 -2.76 5.81
C VAL A 234 -4.80 -1.43 5.58
N MET A 235 -4.07 -0.35 5.25
CA MET A 235 -4.67 0.98 5.04
C MET A 235 -5.40 1.13 3.69
N ASP A 236 -5.12 0.23 2.75
CA ASP A 236 -5.78 0.07 1.45
C ASP A 236 -5.84 -1.44 1.11
N ALA A 237 -6.30 -1.79 -0.10
CA ALA A 237 -6.37 -3.18 -0.54
C ALA A 237 -5.09 -3.71 -1.22
N MET A 238 -3.99 -2.96 -1.22
CA MET A 238 -2.74 -3.40 -1.85
C MET A 238 -2.03 -4.49 -1.07
N GLY A 239 -2.09 -4.41 0.27
CA GLY A 239 -1.31 -5.30 1.14
C GLY A 239 0.19 -5.06 1.01
N ALA A 240 0.62 -3.79 1.05
CA ALA A 240 2.04 -3.45 0.94
C ALA A 240 2.88 -4.14 2.03
N SER A 241 4.09 -4.60 1.68
CA SER A 241 5.01 -5.21 2.64
C SER A 241 5.64 -4.11 3.50
N ILE A 242 5.57 -4.26 4.83
CA ILE A 242 5.99 -3.23 5.77
C ILE A 242 6.79 -3.80 6.94
N ARG A 243 7.64 -2.96 7.52
CA ARG A 243 8.30 -3.18 8.78
C ARG A 243 7.69 -2.30 9.85
N VAL A 244 7.14 -2.92 10.89
CA VAL A 244 6.62 -2.24 12.06
C VAL A 244 7.73 -2.17 13.11
N ASP A 245 8.22 -0.96 13.38
CA ASP A 245 9.26 -0.71 14.38
C ASP A 245 8.60 -0.29 15.70
N ALA A 246 8.76 -1.09 16.75
CA ALA A 246 8.11 -0.91 18.05
C ALA A 246 9.10 -0.71 19.20
N LYS A 247 8.70 0.06 20.21
CA LYS A 247 9.42 0.26 21.48
C LYS A 247 8.47 0.01 22.64
N GLY A 248 8.77 -1.00 23.46
CA GLY A 248 7.85 -1.43 24.51
C GLY A 248 6.54 -1.99 23.93
N ASP A 249 5.42 -1.41 24.35
CA ASP A 249 4.05 -1.73 23.91
C ASP A 249 3.53 -0.81 22.79
N GLY A 250 4.31 0.19 22.37
CA GLY A 250 3.93 1.14 21.31
C GLY A 250 4.63 0.88 19.98
N VAL A 251 3.88 1.01 18.89
CA VAL A 251 4.46 1.20 17.54
C VAL A 251 5.03 2.62 17.48
N MET A 252 6.23 2.77 16.93
CA MET A 252 6.93 4.06 16.84
C MET A 252 7.00 4.60 15.41
N ARG A 253 7.08 3.72 14.42
CA ARG A 253 7.04 4.05 12.99
C ARG A 253 6.75 2.81 12.15
N ILE A 254 6.33 3.05 10.92
CA ILE A 254 6.12 2.02 9.90
C ILE A 254 7.00 2.39 8.69
N LEU A 255 7.76 1.44 8.20
CA LEU A 255 8.66 1.58 7.05
C LEU A 255 8.29 0.55 5.98
N PRO A 256 8.57 0.80 4.70
CA PRO A 256 8.36 -0.19 3.64
C PRO A 256 9.36 -1.35 3.77
N GLU A 257 8.96 -2.52 3.32
CA GLU A 257 9.86 -3.61 2.95
C GLU A 257 9.78 -3.88 1.45
N THR A 258 10.90 -4.30 0.87
CA THR A 258 10.99 -4.54 -0.57
C THR A 258 10.14 -5.73 -0.98
N ASN A 259 9.21 -5.50 -1.90
CA ASN A 259 8.43 -6.54 -2.56
C ASN A 259 8.13 -6.11 -4.01
N GLU A 260 8.90 -6.66 -4.95
CA GLU A 260 8.79 -6.34 -6.38
C GLU A 260 7.39 -6.56 -6.93
N GLU A 261 6.66 -7.56 -6.43
CA GLU A 261 5.36 -7.89 -6.99
C GLU A 261 4.25 -6.95 -6.51
N VAL A 262 4.39 -6.34 -5.31
CA VAL A 262 3.34 -5.53 -4.69
C VAL A 262 3.67 -4.03 -4.67
N ASN A 263 4.61 -3.62 -3.83
CA ASN A 263 4.82 -2.22 -3.48
C ASN A 263 6.20 -1.69 -3.86
N GLU A 264 7.03 -2.49 -4.53
CA GLU A 264 8.43 -2.17 -4.80
C GLU A 264 9.16 -1.86 -3.49
N GLU A 265 9.41 -0.59 -3.18
CA GLU A 265 10.00 -0.09 -1.93
C GLU A 265 9.17 1.03 -1.31
N TRP A 266 7.95 1.26 -1.82
CA TRP A 266 7.14 2.42 -1.47
C TRP A 266 5.98 2.02 -0.58
N ILE A 267 5.52 2.96 0.24
CA ILE A 267 4.24 2.90 0.93
C ILE A 267 3.57 4.26 0.88
N SER A 268 2.25 4.27 1.00
CA SER A 268 1.50 5.52 1.05
C SER A 268 1.75 6.31 2.33
N ASP A 269 1.50 7.62 2.30
CA ASP A 269 1.62 8.47 3.49
C ASP A 269 0.64 8.05 4.58
N LYS A 270 -0.55 7.58 4.20
CA LYS A 270 -1.50 6.97 5.14
C LYS A 270 -0.83 5.78 5.84
N SER A 271 -0.34 4.78 5.10
CA SER A 271 0.33 3.59 5.64
C SER A 271 1.53 3.93 6.53
N ARG A 272 2.34 4.92 6.14
CA ARG A 272 3.56 5.32 6.86
C ARG A 272 3.28 6.02 8.19
N PHE A 273 2.26 6.88 8.24
CA PHE A 273 2.06 7.82 9.34
C PHE A 273 0.84 7.51 10.22
N VAL A 274 0.00 6.53 9.86
CA VAL A 274 -1.18 6.10 10.65
C VAL A 274 -0.83 5.53 12.04
N TRP A 275 0.44 5.22 12.29
CA TRP A 275 0.86 4.51 13.51
C TRP A 275 0.50 5.23 14.81
N ASP A 276 0.35 6.56 14.82
CA ASP A 276 -0.10 7.31 16.00
C ASP A 276 -1.60 7.07 16.31
N GLY A 277 -2.39 6.70 15.31
CA GLY A 277 -3.78 6.26 15.43
C GLY A 277 -3.90 4.95 16.23
N LEU A 278 -2.94 4.03 16.09
CA LEU A 278 -2.93 2.75 16.83
C LEU A 278 -2.87 2.91 18.36
N ALA A 279 -2.46 4.09 18.85
CA ALA A 279 -2.40 4.43 20.27
C ALA A 279 -3.58 5.29 20.76
N ARG A 280 -4.47 5.74 19.87
CA ARG A 280 -5.53 6.72 20.14
C ARG A 280 -6.91 6.11 19.98
N GLN A 281 -7.85 6.53 20.83
CA GLN A 281 -9.26 6.08 20.80
C GLN A 281 -9.42 4.55 20.75
N ARG A 282 -8.48 3.81 21.36
CA ARG A 282 -8.48 2.35 21.38
C ARG A 282 -9.52 1.80 22.34
N LEU A 283 -10.20 0.74 21.91
CA LEU A 283 -11.06 -0.06 22.77
C LEU A 283 -10.20 -1.08 23.51
N ASP A 284 -10.12 -0.94 24.83
CA ASP A 284 -9.20 -1.66 25.71
C ASP A 284 -9.89 -2.58 26.72
N THR A 285 -11.22 -2.52 26.83
CA THR A 285 -12.04 -3.38 27.68
C THR A 285 -13.43 -3.54 27.04
N PRO A 286 -14.21 -4.58 27.39
CA PRO A 286 -15.61 -4.64 26.98
C PRO A 286 -16.43 -3.49 27.56
N TYR A 287 -17.46 -3.04 26.83
CA TYR A 287 -18.41 -2.04 27.30
C TYR A 287 -19.85 -2.51 27.06
N VAL A 288 -20.75 -2.18 27.97
CA VAL A 288 -22.20 -2.40 27.82
C VAL A 288 -22.94 -1.10 28.08
N ARG A 289 -23.94 -0.80 27.26
CA ARG A 289 -24.75 0.40 27.37
C ARG A 289 -25.80 0.25 28.47
N VAL A 290 -25.64 1.03 29.53
CA VAL A 290 -26.57 1.10 30.67
C VAL A 290 -27.07 2.53 30.79
N ASN A 291 -28.39 2.73 30.80
CA ASN A 291 -29.03 4.05 30.90
C ASN A 291 -28.50 5.07 29.86
N GLY A 292 -28.28 4.60 28.63
CA GLY A 292 -27.84 5.44 27.51
C GLY A 292 -26.33 5.70 27.44
N LYS A 293 -25.53 5.26 28.42
CA LYS A 293 -24.07 5.42 28.42
C LYS A 293 -23.35 4.07 28.36
N LEU A 294 -22.26 4.01 27.61
CA LEU A 294 -21.36 2.86 27.63
C LEU A 294 -20.59 2.87 28.96
N VAL A 295 -20.63 1.74 29.66
CA VAL A 295 -19.94 1.53 30.93
C VAL A 295 -19.00 0.34 30.76
N PRO A 296 -17.74 0.40 31.26
CA PRO A 296 -16.84 -0.75 31.26
C PRO A 296 -17.50 -1.98 31.89
N ALA A 297 -17.31 -3.13 31.26
CA ALA A 297 -17.86 -4.41 31.68
C ALA A 297 -16.78 -5.48 31.60
N THR A 298 -16.96 -6.56 32.36
CA THR A 298 -16.14 -7.76 32.20
C THR A 298 -16.52 -8.52 30.93
N TRP A 299 -15.62 -9.35 30.40
CA TRP A 299 -15.93 -10.24 29.28
C TRP A 299 -17.16 -11.13 29.53
N GLY A 300 -17.36 -11.61 30.76
CA GLY A 300 -18.53 -12.42 31.11
C GLY A 300 -19.84 -11.64 31.00
N GLU A 301 -19.88 -10.41 31.53
CA GLU A 301 -21.06 -9.53 31.43
C GLU A 301 -21.36 -9.13 29.98
N ALA A 302 -20.33 -8.79 29.21
CA ALA A 302 -20.48 -8.44 27.81
C ALA A 302 -20.95 -9.62 26.95
N PHE A 303 -20.47 -10.84 27.21
CA PHE A 303 -20.92 -12.04 26.52
C PHE A 303 -22.34 -12.46 26.90
N GLU A 304 -22.78 -12.31 28.16
CA GLU A 304 -24.17 -12.55 28.53
C GLU A 304 -25.12 -11.51 27.90
N ALA A 305 -24.70 -10.25 27.82
CA ALA A 305 -25.43 -9.22 27.08
C ALA A 305 -25.51 -9.56 25.58
N ALA A 306 -24.39 -9.99 24.97
CA ALA A 306 -24.34 -10.40 23.57
C ALA A 306 -25.24 -11.60 23.30
N LYS A 307 -25.18 -12.63 24.15
CA LYS A 307 -26.07 -13.80 24.08
C LYS A 307 -27.55 -13.41 24.13
N THR A 308 -27.90 -12.46 24.99
CA THR A 308 -29.28 -11.97 25.11
C THR A 308 -29.73 -11.29 23.83
N ALA A 309 -28.90 -10.41 23.25
CA ALA A 309 -29.20 -9.77 21.97
C ALA A 309 -29.27 -10.78 20.82
N LEU A 310 -28.41 -11.80 20.84
CA LEU A 310 -28.34 -12.87 19.83
C LEU A 310 -29.43 -13.94 19.97
N ALA A 311 -30.32 -13.83 20.97
CA ALA A 311 -31.51 -14.68 21.10
C ALA A 311 -32.65 -14.28 20.15
N ALA A 312 -32.50 -13.19 19.40
CA ALA A 312 -33.45 -12.77 18.37
C ALA A 312 -33.61 -13.84 17.26
N PRO A 313 -34.75 -13.85 16.54
CA PRO A 313 -34.93 -14.73 15.39
C PRO A 313 -33.80 -14.55 14.36
N ALA A 314 -33.35 -15.65 13.73
CA ALA A 314 -32.18 -15.62 12.86
C ALA A 314 -32.32 -14.70 11.64
N ASP A 315 -33.54 -14.53 11.12
CA ASP A 315 -33.88 -13.59 10.04
C ASP A 315 -33.90 -12.11 10.49
N LYS A 316 -33.85 -11.88 11.80
CA LYS A 316 -33.80 -10.56 12.46
C LYS A 316 -32.41 -10.20 12.99
N ILE A 317 -31.41 -11.04 12.77
CA ILE A 317 -30.01 -10.75 13.05
C ILE A 317 -29.32 -10.39 11.75
N GLY A 318 -28.60 -9.28 11.73
CA GLY A 318 -27.73 -8.86 10.63
C GLY A 318 -26.28 -8.75 11.07
N VAL A 319 -25.33 -9.10 10.20
CA VAL A 319 -23.90 -9.09 10.50
C VAL A 319 -23.17 -8.41 9.36
N VAL A 320 -22.52 -7.28 9.64
CA VAL A 320 -21.78 -6.49 8.65
C VAL A 320 -20.32 -6.46 9.03
N ALA A 321 -19.46 -6.90 8.12
CA ALA A 321 -18.01 -6.80 8.27
C ALA A 321 -17.48 -5.49 7.70
N GLY A 322 -16.57 -4.85 8.44
CA GLY A 322 -15.89 -3.62 8.02
C GLY A 322 -14.63 -3.87 7.21
N ASP A 323 -13.98 -2.78 6.83
CA ASP A 323 -12.93 -2.79 5.81
C ASP A 323 -11.58 -3.34 6.28
N LEU A 324 -11.37 -3.49 7.59
CA LEU A 324 -10.13 -3.97 8.19
C LEU A 324 -10.19 -5.44 8.68
N ILE A 325 -11.31 -6.13 8.44
CA ILE A 325 -11.54 -7.49 8.95
C ILE A 325 -10.48 -8.48 8.45
N GLU A 326 -9.92 -9.29 9.34
CA GLU A 326 -9.06 -10.39 8.96
C GLU A 326 -9.85 -11.65 8.56
N VAL A 327 -9.25 -12.50 7.72
CA VAL A 327 -9.88 -13.73 7.22
C VAL A 327 -10.32 -14.65 8.36
N GLU A 328 -9.52 -14.74 9.44
CA GLU A 328 -9.85 -15.59 10.58
C GLU A 328 -11.09 -15.09 11.35
N GLN A 329 -11.25 -13.78 11.54
CA GLN A 329 -12.44 -13.20 12.16
C GLN A 329 -13.66 -13.36 11.26
N ALA A 330 -13.52 -13.08 9.95
CA ALA A 330 -14.58 -13.28 8.97
C ALA A 330 -15.09 -14.73 9.01
N LYS A 331 -14.17 -15.70 8.96
CA LYS A 331 -14.53 -17.13 9.01
C LYS A 331 -15.19 -17.52 10.33
N ALA A 332 -14.63 -17.11 11.47
CA ALA A 332 -15.18 -17.47 12.78
C ALA A 332 -16.57 -16.88 13.01
N ALA A 333 -16.77 -15.62 12.61
CA ALA A 333 -18.08 -15.00 12.64
C ALA A 333 -19.05 -15.73 11.71
N LEU A 334 -18.67 -15.98 10.45
CA LEU A 334 -19.53 -16.65 9.48
C LEU A 334 -19.97 -18.03 9.96
N ASP A 335 -19.05 -18.85 10.45
CA ASP A 335 -19.36 -20.18 10.98
C ASP A 335 -20.36 -20.13 12.13
N LEU A 336 -20.17 -19.19 13.07
CA LEU A 336 -21.06 -19.02 14.20
C LEU A 336 -22.46 -18.62 13.74
N PHE A 337 -22.56 -17.57 12.93
CA PHE A 337 -23.83 -17.03 12.50
C PHE A 337 -24.58 -18.00 11.58
N ARG A 338 -23.88 -18.74 10.72
CA ARG A 338 -24.48 -19.84 9.94
C ARG A 338 -24.96 -20.99 10.84
N ALA A 339 -24.23 -21.36 11.89
CA ALA A 339 -24.67 -22.36 12.86
C ALA A 339 -25.91 -21.92 13.68
N MET A 340 -26.15 -20.60 13.76
CA MET A 340 -27.36 -19.99 14.31
C MET A 340 -28.50 -19.84 13.28
N GLY A 341 -28.25 -20.14 12.00
CA GLY A 341 -29.24 -20.00 10.91
C GLY A 341 -29.34 -18.60 10.31
N VAL A 342 -28.45 -17.68 10.66
CA VAL A 342 -28.45 -16.30 10.16
C VAL A 342 -27.93 -16.27 8.73
N GLN A 343 -28.72 -15.72 7.81
CA GLN A 343 -28.36 -15.56 6.39
C GLN A 343 -27.92 -14.12 6.05
N ASN A 344 -28.24 -13.14 6.90
CA ASN A 344 -27.97 -11.72 6.67
C ASN A 344 -26.54 -11.32 7.07
N THR A 345 -25.55 -11.89 6.38
CA THR A 345 -24.12 -11.54 6.55
C THR A 345 -23.64 -10.82 5.32
N ASP A 346 -22.87 -9.74 5.45
CA ASP A 346 -22.30 -9.07 4.28
C ASP A 346 -20.97 -8.39 4.66
N CYS A 347 -19.98 -8.46 3.77
CA CYS A 347 -18.68 -7.81 3.94
C CYS A 347 -18.53 -6.56 3.08
N ARG A 348 -19.65 -6.04 2.55
CA ARG A 348 -19.67 -4.93 1.60
C ARG A 348 -20.41 -3.73 2.21
N PRO A 349 -19.80 -3.01 3.17
CA PRO A 349 -20.40 -1.86 3.84
C PRO A 349 -20.92 -0.81 2.86
N ALA A 350 -20.15 -0.50 1.81
CA ALA A 350 -20.53 0.44 0.75
C ALA A 350 -21.56 -0.13 -0.26
N GLY A 351 -21.95 -1.40 -0.15
CA GLY A 351 -22.95 -2.02 -1.02
C GLY A 351 -22.46 -2.41 -2.42
N ALA A 352 -21.14 -2.49 -2.64
CA ALA A 352 -20.57 -2.85 -3.94
C ALA A 352 -21.04 -4.21 -4.46
N VAL A 353 -21.26 -4.31 -5.77
CA VAL A 353 -21.68 -5.55 -6.43
C VAL A 353 -20.51 -6.18 -7.19
N TYR A 354 -19.84 -7.15 -6.57
CA TYR A 354 -18.64 -7.80 -7.12
C TYR A 354 -18.89 -9.06 -7.97
N GLY A 355 -20.15 -9.40 -8.27
CA GLY A 355 -20.47 -10.65 -8.99
C GLY A 355 -20.10 -11.89 -8.17
N THR A 356 -20.76 -12.06 -7.02
CA THR A 356 -20.48 -13.16 -6.06
C THR A 356 -21.17 -14.47 -6.48
N ASP A 357 -20.97 -14.88 -7.72
CA ASP A 357 -21.58 -16.07 -8.35
C ASP A 357 -20.72 -17.34 -8.21
N GLY A 358 -19.59 -17.23 -7.48
CA GLY A 358 -18.65 -18.32 -7.24
C GLY A 358 -17.40 -18.27 -8.13
N VAL A 359 -17.26 -17.28 -9.02
CA VAL A 359 -16.04 -17.08 -9.81
C VAL A 359 -15.18 -15.98 -9.19
N ARG A 360 -14.06 -16.37 -8.58
CA ARG A 360 -13.15 -15.47 -7.86
C ARG A 360 -12.55 -14.39 -8.75
N GLU A 361 -12.22 -14.78 -9.97
CA GLU A 361 -11.59 -13.94 -10.98
C GLU A 361 -12.46 -12.74 -11.38
N ARG A 362 -13.77 -12.78 -11.12
CA ARG A 362 -14.66 -11.65 -11.37
C ARG A 362 -14.46 -10.48 -10.41
N TYR A 363 -13.83 -10.71 -9.26
CA TYR A 363 -13.66 -9.70 -8.22
C TYR A 363 -12.22 -9.53 -7.76
N ILE A 364 -11.21 -10.06 -8.44
CA ILE A 364 -9.80 -9.76 -8.13
C ILE A 364 -9.14 -9.05 -9.30
N LEU A 365 -8.01 -8.40 -9.04
CA LEU A 365 -7.13 -7.83 -10.04
C LEU A 365 -6.26 -8.94 -10.66
N ASN A 366 -6.84 -9.70 -11.60
CA ASN A 366 -6.19 -10.85 -12.22
C ASN A 366 -4.85 -10.56 -12.91
N PRO A 367 -4.62 -9.42 -13.60
CA PRO A 367 -3.33 -9.19 -14.25
C PRO A 367 -2.22 -8.87 -13.25
N THR A 368 -2.50 -8.88 -11.94
CA THR A 368 -1.60 -8.53 -10.82
C THR A 368 -1.23 -7.06 -10.80
N LEU A 369 -0.71 -6.61 -9.65
CA LEU A 369 -0.18 -5.26 -9.49
C LEU A 369 1.06 -5.03 -10.35
N MET A 370 1.90 -6.05 -10.51
CA MET A 370 3.13 -6.00 -11.32
C MET A 370 2.82 -6.08 -12.83
N GLY A 371 1.79 -6.82 -13.24
CA GLY A 371 1.49 -7.01 -14.66
C GLY A 371 1.09 -5.74 -15.40
N VAL A 372 0.80 -4.63 -14.71
CA VAL A 372 0.65 -3.31 -15.35
C VAL A 372 1.95 -2.84 -16.04
N GLU A 373 3.10 -3.40 -15.69
CA GLU A 373 4.37 -3.17 -16.39
C GLU A 373 4.49 -3.95 -17.71
N GLU A 374 3.64 -4.96 -17.91
CA GLU A 374 3.54 -5.73 -19.15
C GLU A 374 2.42 -5.23 -20.07
N ALA A 375 1.47 -4.45 -19.55
CA ALA A 375 0.36 -3.90 -20.31
C ALA A 375 0.80 -2.75 -21.24
N ASP A 376 0.19 -2.67 -22.43
CA ASP A 376 0.41 -1.60 -23.40
C ASP A 376 -0.80 -0.66 -23.58
N ALA A 377 -1.99 -1.08 -23.14
CA ALA A 377 -3.16 -0.22 -22.97
C ALA A 377 -3.92 -0.55 -21.69
N LEU A 378 -4.33 0.47 -20.93
CA LEU A 378 -5.08 0.35 -19.68
C LEU A 378 -6.34 1.22 -19.74
N LEU A 379 -7.49 0.63 -19.43
CA LEU A 379 -8.75 1.34 -19.21
C LEU A 379 -9.15 1.25 -17.74
N LEU A 380 -9.29 2.41 -17.09
CA LEU A 380 -9.77 2.56 -15.72
C LEU A 380 -11.25 2.96 -15.74
N ILE A 381 -12.11 2.22 -15.03
CA ILE A 381 -13.56 2.42 -14.98
C ILE A 381 -14.00 2.68 -13.53
N GLY A 382 -14.45 3.90 -13.25
CA GLY A 382 -15.00 4.32 -11.95
C GLY A 382 -14.03 4.16 -10.78
N THR A 383 -12.75 4.41 -11.02
CA THR A 383 -11.68 4.33 -10.01
C THR A 383 -10.77 5.55 -10.08
N ASN A 384 -10.29 5.96 -8.91
CA ASN A 384 -9.14 6.85 -8.76
C ASN A 384 -7.99 6.09 -8.08
N PRO A 385 -7.10 5.43 -8.84
CA PRO A 385 -6.03 4.61 -8.26
C PRO A 385 -5.04 5.44 -7.43
N ARG A 386 -4.92 6.75 -7.67
CA ARG A 386 -4.07 7.63 -6.85
C ARG A 386 -4.52 7.64 -5.38
N VAL A 387 -5.82 7.56 -5.13
CA VAL A 387 -6.39 7.59 -3.77
C VAL A 387 -6.69 6.18 -3.25
N GLU A 388 -7.18 5.29 -4.11
CA GLU A 388 -7.60 3.92 -3.74
C GLU A 388 -6.41 2.97 -3.56
N ALA A 389 -5.33 3.15 -4.34
CA ALA A 389 -4.16 2.28 -4.38
C ALA A 389 -2.90 3.06 -4.82
N ALA A 390 -2.52 4.07 -4.03
CA ALA A 390 -1.51 5.07 -4.39
C ALA A 390 -0.20 4.51 -4.96
N VAL A 391 0.31 3.41 -4.38
CA VAL A 391 1.56 2.78 -4.86
C VAL A 391 1.37 2.10 -6.22
N TRP A 392 0.18 1.54 -6.49
CA TRP A 392 -0.14 1.01 -7.81
C TRP A 392 -0.29 2.13 -8.85
N ASN A 393 -0.83 3.28 -8.47
CA ASN A 393 -0.84 4.47 -9.32
C ASN A 393 0.59 4.91 -9.73
N ALA A 394 1.53 4.89 -8.78
CA ALA A 394 2.94 5.13 -9.10
C ALA A 394 3.55 4.07 -10.03
N ARG A 395 3.07 2.82 -9.97
CA ARG A 395 3.47 1.78 -10.92
C ARG A 395 2.84 1.98 -12.31
N ILE A 396 1.59 2.40 -12.40
CA ILE A 396 0.97 2.84 -13.68
C ILE A 396 1.79 3.99 -14.26
N ARG A 397 2.17 4.97 -13.43
CA ARG A 397 3.03 6.09 -13.84
C ARG A 397 4.36 5.61 -14.39
N LYS A 398 5.02 4.66 -13.72
CA LYS A 398 6.28 4.05 -14.17
C LYS A 398 6.11 3.43 -15.57
N SER A 399 5.04 2.66 -15.80
CA SER A 399 4.72 2.09 -17.12
C SER A 399 4.40 3.16 -18.16
N TRP A 400 3.72 4.24 -17.78
CA TRP A 400 3.44 5.36 -18.67
C TRP A 400 4.72 6.10 -19.08
N LEU A 401 5.62 6.37 -18.12
CA LEU A 401 6.84 7.14 -18.34
C LEU A 401 7.89 6.37 -19.15
N TRP A 402 8.03 5.06 -18.89
CA TRP A 402 9.12 4.25 -19.44
C TRP A 402 8.67 3.13 -20.38
N GLY A 403 7.39 2.73 -20.34
CA GLY A 403 6.83 1.61 -21.11
C GLY A 403 5.83 2.01 -22.21
N GLU A 404 5.63 3.32 -22.44
CA GLU A 404 4.69 3.87 -23.42
C GLU A 404 3.21 3.48 -23.21
N LEU A 405 2.83 3.05 -22.00
CA LEU A 405 1.47 2.65 -21.65
C LEU A 405 0.44 3.73 -22.00
N LYS A 406 -0.61 3.35 -22.75
CA LYS A 406 -1.75 4.23 -23.04
C LYS A 406 -2.83 4.04 -21.98
N VAL A 407 -3.26 5.11 -21.34
CA VAL A 407 -4.26 5.07 -20.27
C VAL A 407 -5.52 5.80 -20.70
N GLY A 408 -6.67 5.15 -20.55
CA GLY A 408 -8.00 5.71 -20.73
C GLY A 408 -8.78 5.68 -19.42
N VAL A 409 -9.62 6.67 -19.18
CA VAL A 409 -10.41 6.80 -17.95
C VAL A 409 -11.88 7.03 -18.28
N ILE A 410 -12.75 6.21 -17.68
CA ILE A 410 -14.19 6.44 -17.59
C ILE A 410 -14.53 6.66 -16.11
N GLY A 411 -14.86 7.88 -15.73
CA GLY A 411 -15.10 8.26 -14.34
C GLY A 411 -14.84 9.74 -14.12
N GLU A 412 -14.71 10.14 -12.87
CA GLU A 412 -14.36 11.52 -12.51
C GLU A 412 -13.01 11.93 -13.14
N ALA A 413 -12.95 13.15 -13.67
CA ALA A 413 -11.72 13.71 -14.24
C ALA A 413 -10.82 14.20 -13.10
N VAL A 414 -9.93 13.32 -12.62
CA VAL A 414 -9.03 13.56 -11.50
C VAL A 414 -7.56 13.67 -11.95
N ASP A 415 -6.72 14.26 -11.12
CA ASP A 415 -5.27 14.26 -11.35
C ASP A 415 -4.67 12.92 -10.91
N LEU A 416 -4.28 12.08 -11.88
CA LEU A 416 -3.62 10.80 -11.65
C LEU A 416 -2.10 10.90 -11.62
N THR A 417 -1.54 12.11 -11.72
CA THR A 417 -0.11 12.43 -11.86
C THR A 417 0.48 12.14 -13.24
N TYR A 418 -0.27 11.57 -14.18
CA TYR A 418 0.14 11.30 -15.58
C TYR A 418 -1.01 11.60 -16.55
N ASP A 419 -0.69 11.76 -17.83
CA ASP A 419 -1.69 12.04 -18.86
C ASP A 419 -2.51 10.80 -19.22
N TYR A 420 -3.80 11.00 -19.51
CA TYR A 420 -4.74 9.95 -19.92
C TYR A 420 -5.81 10.48 -20.86
N ASP A 421 -6.43 9.58 -21.63
CA ASP A 421 -7.60 9.87 -22.46
C ASP A 421 -8.89 9.78 -21.61
N HIS A 422 -9.48 10.94 -21.29
CA HIS A 422 -10.76 10.97 -20.58
C HIS A 422 -11.93 10.68 -21.53
N LEU A 423 -12.58 9.53 -21.36
CA LEU A 423 -13.62 9.04 -22.26
C LEU A 423 -15.04 9.46 -21.83
N GLY A 424 -15.18 9.92 -20.58
CA GLY A 424 -16.43 10.43 -20.02
C GLY A 424 -16.60 10.07 -18.54
N ALA A 425 -17.70 10.53 -17.93
CA ALA A 425 -17.86 10.53 -16.48
C ALA A 425 -18.54 9.27 -15.91
N GLY A 426 -19.17 8.42 -16.72
CA GLY A 426 -20.08 7.41 -16.19
C GLY A 426 -20.49 6.31 -17.15
N GLY A 427 -21.68 5.77 -16.88
CA GLY A 427 -22.20 4.59 -17.56
C GLY A 427 -22.54 4.81 -19.03
N ASP A 428 -22.81 6.05 -19.44
CA ASP A 428 -23.01 6.42 -20.84
C ASP A 428 -21.73 6.25 -21.68
N ALA A 429 -20.59 6.68 -21.14
CA ALA A 429 -19.28 6.51 -21.75
C ALA A 429 -18.89 5.03 -21.83
N LEU A 430 -19.18 4.26 -20.78
CA LEU A 430 -18.97 2.79 -20.80
C LEU A 430 -19.84 2.11 -21.84
N ALA A 431 -21.12 2.46 -21.93
CA ALA A 431 -22.03 1.90 -22.93
C ALA A 431 -21.61 2.22 -24.38
N ASN A 432 -20.98 3.39 -24.59
CA ASN A 432 -20.54 3.86 -25.91
C ASN A 432 -19.04 3.63 -26.17
N VAL A 433 -18.31 2.98 -25.27
CA VAL A 433 -16.85 2.84 -25.35
C VAL A 433 -16.41 2.19 -26.66
N ALA A 434 -17.18 1.23 -27.20
CA ALA A 434 -16.91 0.56 -28.47
C ALA A 434 -16.88 1.51 -29.69
N SER A 435 -17.47 2.71 -29.57
CA SER A 435 -17.46 3.75 -30.59
C SER A 435 -16.34 4.79 -30.40
N SER A 436 -15.60 4.71 -29.29
CA SER A 436 -14.50 5.63 -28.99
C SER A 436 -13.24 5.29 -29.79
N ASP A 437 -12.35 6.28 -29.97
CA ASP A 437 -11.04 6.03 -30.56
C ASP A 437 -10.14 5.18 -29.65
N PHE A 438 -10.30 5.29 -28.34
CA PHE A 438 -9.54 4.48 -27.37
C PHE A 438 -9.88 2.98 -27.44
N PHE A 439 -11.08 2.61 -27.88
CA PHE A 439 -11.40 1.19 -28.12
C PHE A 439 -10.54 0.57 -29.22
N LYS A 440 -10.11 1.35 -30.21
CA LYS A 440 -9.14 0.87 -31.22
C LYS A 440 -7.78 0.65 -30.58
N VAL A 441 -7.36 1.58 -29.70
CA VAL A 441 -6.11 1.43 -28.92
C VAL A 441 -6.12 0.13 -28.11
N LEU A 442 -7.23 -0.16 -27.41
CA LEU A 442 -7.38 -1.42 -26.66
C LEU A 442 -7.37 -2.67 -27.56
N LYS A 443 -7.92 -2.60 -28.77
CA LYS A 443 -7.91 -3.73 -29.71
C LYS A 443 -6.57 -3.98 -30.38
N ASP A 444 -5.82 -2.92 -30.64
CA ASP A 444 -4.51 -3.00 -31.28
C ASP A 444 -3.39 -3.35 -30.28
N ALA A 445 -3.68 -3.21 -28.99
CA ALA A 445 -2.83 -3.59 -27.87
C ALA A 445 -2.61 -5.11 -27.80
N LYS A 446 -1.40 -5.52 -27.40
CA LYS A 446 -0.99 -6.92 -27.21
C LYS A 446 -1.39 -7.46 -25.85
N ARG A 447 -1.35 -6.61 -24.81
CA ARG A 447 -1.72 -6.94 -23.43
C ARG A 447 -2.65 -5.82 -22.91
N PRO A 448 -3.87 -5.68 -23.47
CA PRO A 448 -4.83 -4.70 -22.98
C PRO A 448 -5.31 -5.08 -21.59
N MET A 449 -5.55 -4.06 -20.76
CA MET A 449 -5.97 -4.19 -19.38
C MET A 449 -7.22 -3.34 -19.11
N VAL A 450 -8.24 -3.92 -18.48
CA VAL A 450 -9.50 -3.27 -18.12
C VAL A 450 -9.74 -3.46 -16.63
N VAL A 451 -9.77 -2.36 -15.87
CA VAL A 451 -9.92 -2.37 -14.41
C VAL A 451 -11.13 -1.57 -13.98
N VAL A 452 -11.95 -2.18 -13.13
CA VAL A 452 -13.14 -1.55 -12.54
C VAL A 452 -12.91 -1.27 -11.06
N GLY A 453 -13.16 -0.04 -10.61
CA GLY A 453 -13.12 0.30 -9.18
C GLY A 453 -14.44 0.09 -8.46
N GLU A 454 -14.38 0.13 -7.13
CA GLU A 454 -15.58 0.03 -6.29
C GLU A 454 -16.61 1.14 -6.57
N GLY A 455 -16.16 2.35 -6.93
CA GLY A 455 -17.04 3.49 -7.22
C GLY A 455 -18.04 3.24 -8.37
N ALA A 456 -17.66 2.40 -9.34
CA ALA A 456 -18.55 1.93 -10.40
C ALA A 456 -19.55 0.85 -9.95
N LEU A 457 -19.22 0.10 -8.89
CA LEU A 457 -19.95 -1.09 -8.44
C LEU A 457 -20.92 -0.82 -7.28
N CYS A 458 -20.82 0.32 -6.59
CA CYS A 458 -21.72 0.72 -5.50
C CYS A 458 -23.10 1.23 -5.96
N ARG A 459 -23.39 1.21 -7.27
CA ARG A 459 -24.67 1.66 -7.84
C ARG A 459 -25.68 0.54 -7.93
N ALA A 460 -26.96 0.90 -8.08
CA ALA A 460 -28.04 -0.07 -8.29
C ALA A 460 -27.85 -0.92 -9.56
N ASP A 461 -27.17 -0.38 -10.57
CA ASP A 461 -26.79 -1.04 -11.82
C ASP A 461 -25.35 -1.61 -11.80
N GLY A 462 -24.71 -1.70 -10.63
CA GLY A 462 -23.31 -2.14 -10.50
C GLY A 462 -23.02 -3.52 -11.11
N GLN A 463 -23.96 -4.46 -11.05
CA GLN A 463 -23.82 -5.75 -11.73
C GLN A 463 -23.74 -5.60 -13.25
N ALA A 464 -24.56 -4.71 -13.84
CA ALA A 464 -24.55 -4.46 -15.28
C ALA A 464 -23.26 -3.77 -15.71
N VAL A 465 -22.70 -2.90 -14.86
CA VAL A 465 -21.39 -2.28 -15.09
C VAL A 465 -20.26 -3.31 -15.07
N LEU A 466 -20.25 -4.21 -14.07
CA LEU A 466 -19.27 -5.30 -13.98
C LEU A 466 -19.32 -6.22 -15.21
N ASP A 467 -20.54 -6.65 -15.58
CA ASP A 467 -20.80 -7.50 -16.74
C ASP A 467 -20.34 -6.84 -18.04
N ALA A 468 -20.62 -5.55 -18.21
CA ALA A 468 -20.19 -4.77 -19.38
C ALA A 468 -18.68 -4.59 -19.46
N ALA A 469 -18.01 -4.37 -18.33
CA ALA A 469 -16.55 -4.26 -18.28
C ALA A 469 -15.86 -5.61 -18.59
N LEU A 470 -16.38 -6.73 -18.07
CA LEU A 470 -15.88 -8.06 -18.41
C LEU A 470 -16.09 -8.36 -19.90
N LYS A 471 -17.28 -8.05 -20.43
CA LYS A 471 -17.57 -8.18 -21.86
C LYS A 471 -16.59 -7.36 -22.71
N LEU A 472 -16.32 -6.11 -22.31
CA LEU A 472 -15.35 -5.26 -22.98
C LEU A 472 -13.95 -5.89 -22.98
N ALA A 473 -13.50 -6.41 -21.84
CA ALA A 473 -12.22 -7.10 -21.73
C ALA A 473 -12.13 -8.32 -22.66
N GLN A 474 -13.21 -9.11 -22.76
CA GLN A 474 -13.30 -10.22 -23.73
C GLN A 474 -13.26 -9.72 -25.18
N ASP A 475 -14.00 -8.66 -25.51
CA ASP A 475 -14.13 -8.12 -26.88
C ASP A 475 -12.84 -7.46 -27.41
N VAL A 476 -11.94 -7.00 -26.52
CA VAL A 476 -10.62 -6.43 -26.87
C VAL A 476 -9.48 -7.44 -26.76
N GLY A 477 -9.76 -8.70 -26.39
CA GLY A 477 -8.72 -9.73 -26.27
C GLY A 477 -7.89 -9.63 -24.97
N ALA A 478 -8.37 -8.91 -23.95
CA ALA A 478 -7.72 -8.85 -22.64
C ALA A 478 -7.84 -10.16 -21.86
N VAL A 479 -8.66 -11.12 -22.30
CA VAL A 479 -8.78 -12.45 -21.68
C VAL A 479 -8.29 -13.52 -22.66
N ALA A 480 -7.01 -13.89 -22.54
CA ALA A 480 -6.31 -14.87 -23.37
C ALA A 480 -5.57 -15.90 -22.50
N ASP A 481 -5.13 -17.02 -23.08
CA ASP A 481 -4.54 -18.13 -22.32
C ASP A 481 -3.29 -17.73 -21.51
N ASP A 482 -2.54 -16.72 -21.96
CA ASP A 482 -1.34 -16.18 -21.30
C ASP A 482 -1.54 -14.77 -20.71
N TRP A 483 -2.77 -14.28 -20.66
CA TRP A 483 -3.08 -12.93 -20.16
C TRP A 483 -4.51 -12.81 -19.62
N ALA A 484 -4.63 -12.47 -18.34
CA ALA A 484 -5.90 -12.20 -17.67
C ALA A 484 -6.04 -10.69 -17.37
N GLY A 485 -6.13 -9.86 -18.41
CA GLY A 485 -6.19 -8.40 -18.36
C GLY A 485 -7.52 -7.79 -17.89
N PHE A 486 -8.34 -8.52 -17.15
CA PHE A 486 -9.53 -7.96 -16.50
C PHE A 486 -9.34 -7.96 -14.99
N GLY A 487 -9.80 -6.93 -14.29
CA GLY A 487 -9.79 -6.99 -12.83
C GLY A 487 -10.64 -5.96 -12.12
N VAL A 488 -10.79 -6.17 -10.81
CA VAL A 488 -11.45 -5.25 -9.90
C VAL A 488 -10.41 -4.69 -8.93
N LEU A 489 -10.34 -3.36 -8.84
CA LEU A 489 -9.54 -2.68 -7.83
C LEU A 489 -10.39 -2.45 -6.58
N HIS A 490 -9.95 -3.03 -5.48
CA HIS A 490 -10.52 -2.82 -4.15
C HIS A 490 -9.82 -1.65 -3.44
N ASN A 491 -10.50 -1.08 -2.46
CA ASN A 491 -9.99 -0.01 -1.60
C ASN A 491 -9.88 -0.43 -0.11
N ALA A 492 -10.37 -1.62 0.25
CA ALA A 492 -10.41 -2.14 1.61
C ALA A 492 -9.64 -3.46 1.75
N ALA A 493 -8.72 -3.52 2.73
CA ALA A 493 -7.82 -4.67 2.97
C ALA A 493 -8.56 -5.97 3.30
N GLY A 494 -9.65 -5.89 4.06
CA GLY A 494 -10.42 -7.05 4.50
C GLY A 494 -11.35 -7.63 3.42
N ARG A 495 -11.50 -6.94 2.27
CA ARG A 495 -12.59 -7.22 1.33
C ARG A 495 -12.45 -8.54 0.62
N VAL A 496 -11.35 -8.74 -0.10
CA VAL A 496 -11.14 -9.95 -0.92
C VAL A 496 -11.12 -11.19 -0.03
N GLY A 497 -10.46 -11.11 1.14
CA GLY A 497 -10.42 -12.24 2.08
C GLY A 497 -11.79 -12.63 2.63
N ALA A 498 -12.65 -11.64 2.92
CA ALA A 498 -14.02 -11.88 3.34
C ALA A 498 -14.90 -12.45 2.21
N LEU A 499 -14.71 -12.00 0.96
CA LEU A 499 -15.36 -12.58 -0.22
C LEU A 499 -14.91 -14.03 -0.46
N ASP A 500 -13.62 -14.32 -0.34
CA ASP A 500 -13.01 -15.64 -0.54
C ASP A 500 -13.55 -16.68 0.46
N VAL A 501 -13.96 -16.27 1.68
CA VAL A 501 -14.63 -17.16 2.65
C VAL A 501 -16.16 -17.22 2.49
N GLY A 502 -16.74 -16.47 1.55
CA GLY A 502 -18.18 -16.41 1.33
C GLY A 502 -18.95 -15.59 2.37
N PHE A 503 -18.35 -14.52 2.91
CA PHE A 503 -19.01 -13.59 3.83
C PHE A 503 -19.97 -12.64 3.09
N VAL A 504 -20.95 -13.23 2.41
CA VAL A 504 -21.98 -12.56 1.62
C VAL A 504 -23.35 -13.06 2.06
N PRO A 505 -24.45 -12.42 1.65
CA PRO A 505 -25.77 -12.86 2.05
C PRO A 505 -26.01 -14.31 1.60
N GLY A 506 -26.49 -15.14 2.50
CA GLY A 506 -26.89 -16.51 2.16
C GLY A 506 -28.20 -16.52 1.37
N GLU A 507 -28.74 -17.71 1.09
CA GLU A 507 -30.01 -17.82 0.36
C GLU A 507 -31.13 -17.09 1.11
N GLY A 508 -31.75 -16.10 0.45
CA GLY A 508 -32.78 -15.23 1.04
C GLY A 508 -32.26 -14.24 2.10
N GLY A 509 -30.94 -14.16 2.30
CA GLY A 509 -30.30 -13.19 3.19
C GLY A 509 -30.34 -11.77 2.63
N LYS A 510 -30.33 -10.80 3.54
CA LYS A 510 -30.36 -9.37 3.22
C LYS A 510 -28.95 -8.79 3.07
N PRO A 511 -28.69 -7.95 2.04
CA PRO A 511 -27.43 -7.21 1.90
C PRO A 511 -27.32 -6.07 2.92
N THR A 512 -26.12 -5.48 3.04
CA THR A 512 -25.83 -4.41 4.03
C THR A 512 -26.89 -3.31 4.08
N ALA A 513 -27.28 -2.76 2.92
CA ALA A 513 -28.25 -1.67 2.85
C ALA A 513 -29.61 -2.02 3.49
N GLU A 514 -30.06 -3.27 3.33
CA GLU A 514 -31.31 -3.75 3.95
C GLU A 514 -31.14 -4.10 5.43
N VAL A 515 -29.98 -4.61 5.82
CA VAL A 515 -29.64 -4.87 7.23
C VAL A 515 -29.63 -3.56 8.03
N LEU A 516 -29.05 -2.50 7.46
CA LEU A 516 -28.91 -1.19 8.10
C LEU A 516 -30.12 -0.27 7.87
N GLY A 517 -30.98 -0.57 6.89
CA GLY A 517 -32.22 0.18 6.59
C GLY A 517 -33.38 -0.03 7.57
N GLY A 518 -33.20 -0.90 8.57
CA GLY A 518 -34.16 -1.14 9.65
C GLY A 518 -34.92 -2.47 9.55
N GLY A 519 -35.54 -2.86 10.67
CA GLY A 519 -36.32 -4.11 10.78
C GLY A 519 -35.54 -5.33 11.26
N MET A 520 -34.24 -5.16 11.56
CA MET A 520 -33.44 -6.08 12.39
C MET A 520 -33.71 -5.82 13.88
N GLU A 521 -33.63 -6.88 14.69
CA GLU A 521 -33.65 -6.77 16.16
C GLU A 521 -32.23 -6.65 16.71
N THR A 522 -31.26 -7.30 16.06
CA THR A 522 -29.84 -7.25 16.43
C THR A 522 -28.97 -7.05 15.19
N VAL A 523 -28.01 -6.14 15.29
CA VAL A 523 -27.00 -5.89 14.25
C VAL A 523 -25.62 -6.08 14.88
N VAL A 524 -24.78 -6.88 14.23
CA VAL A 524 -23.40 -7.13 14.64
C VAL A 524 -22.47 -6.45 13.64
N LEU A 525 -21.66 -5.51 14.10
CA LEU A 525 -20.71 -4.76 13.30
C LEU A 525 -19.30 -5.27 13.61
N LEU A 526 -18.61 -5.85 12.64
CA LEU A 526 -17.24 -6.35 12.78
C LEU A 526 -16.28 -5.28 12.30
N GLY A 527 -15.98 -4.31 13.17
CA GLY A 527 -15.15 -3.15 12.83
C GLY A 527 -15.72 -2.32 11.67
N ALA A 528 -17.03 -2.36 11.45
CA ALA A 528 -17.70 -1.61 10.40
C ALA A 528 -18.03 -0.21 10.90
N ASP A 529 -17.26 0.77 10.43
CA ASP A 529 -17.41 2.19 10.77
C ASP A 529 -17.69 3.05 9.52
N GLU A 530 -17.48 2.49 8.33
CA GLU A 530 -17.70 3.08 6.99
C GLU A 530 -19.14 2.90 6.52
N VAL A 531 -20.10 3.01 7.44
CA VAL A 531 -21.52 2.71 7.19
C VAL A 531 -22.44 3.78 7.75
N ASP A 532 -23.55 4.03 7.04
CA ASP A 532 -24.63 4.85 7.58
C ASP A 532 -25.48 4.04 8.57
N LEU A 533 -25.38 4.41 9.84
CA LEU A 533 -26.11 3.77 10.94
C LEU A 533 -27.41 4.51 11.31
N SER A 534 -27.81 5.55 10.57
CA SER A 534 -29.02 6.32 10.88
C SER A 534 -30.31 5.52 10.73
N GLY A 535 -30.34 4.54 9.82
CA GLY A 535 -31.51 3.72 9.49
C GLY A 535 -31.81 2.56 10.46
N ILE A 536 -30.88 2.18 11.33
CA ILE A 536 -30.97 0.93 12.11
C ILE A 536 -32.04 0.95 13.21
N GLY A 537 -32.57 2.13 13.55
CA GLY A 537 -33.63 2.30 14.53
C GLY A 537 -33.26 1.78 15.93
N SER A 538 -34.13 0.95 16.51
CA SER A 538 -34.02 0.42 17.89
C SER A 538 -33.26 -0.91 18.01
N ALA A 539 -32.67 -1.40 16.92
CA ALA A 539 -31.89 -2.63 16.93
C ALA A 539 -30.77 -2.57 17.97
N LYS A 540 -30.51 -3.70 18.62
CA LYS A 540 -29.39 -3.90 19.53
C LYS A 540 -28.11 -4.06 18.72
N VAL A 541 -27.11 -3.23 18.99
CA VAL A 541 -25.85 -3.23 18.24
C VAL A 541 -24.73 -3.86 19.05
N ILE A 542 -24.11 -4.90 18.50
CA ILE A 542 -22.87 -5.48 19.00
C ILE A 542 -21.73 -5.03 18.08
N TYR A 543 -20.78 -4.27 18.61
CA TYR A 543 -19.61 -3.85 17.85
C TYR A 543 -18.38 -4.65 18.29
N VAL A 544 -17.72 -5.30 17.34
CA VAL A 544 -16.48 -6.06 17.55
C VAL A 544 -15.38 -5.38 16.74
N GLY A 545 -14.59 -4.52 17.39
CA GLY A 545 -13.61 -3.68 16.69
C GLY A 545 -12.58 -3.09 17.65
N SER A 546 -11.63 -2.35 17.09
CA SER A 546 -10.43 -1.93 17.81
C SER A 546 -10.41 -0.45 18.23
N HIS A 547 -11.25 0.39 17.59
CA HIS A 547 -11.30 1.83 17.80
C HIS A 547 -12.72 2.31 18.10
N GLY A 548 -12.82 3.40 18.84
CA GLY A 548 -14.07 4.09 19.12
C GLY A 548 -14.41 5.12 18.04
N ASP A 549 -15.19 4.73 17.04
CA ASP A 549 -15.69 5.60 15.97
C ASP A 549 -17.22 5.42 15.79
N ALA A 550 -17.78 5.59 14.58
CA ALA A 550 -19.21 5.55 14.30
C ALA A 550 -19.93 4.28 14.82
N GLY A 551 -19.39 3.10 14.52
CA GLY A 551 -19.94 1.81 14.93
C GLY A 551 -19.92 1.62 16.44
N ALA A 552 -18.78 1.93 17.06
CA ALA A 552 -18.63 1.87 18.52
C ALA A 552 -19.54 2.88 19.24
N ALA A 553 -19.68 4.10 18.72
CA ALA A 553 -20.52 5.14 19.30
C ALA A 553 -22.00 4.73 19.34
N ARG A 554 -22.46 4.00 18.32
CA ARG A 554 -23.82 3.47 18.24
C ARG A 554 -24.03 2.17 19.02
N ALA A 555 -22.97 1.44 19.36
CA ALA A 555 -23.04 0.12 19.99
C ALA A 555 -23.83 0.11 21.32
N ASP A 556 -24.57 -0.97 21.56
CA ASP A 556 -25.09 -1.34 22.87
C ASP A 556 -24.07 -2.20 23.63
N ILE A 557 -23.27 -3.00 22.91
CA ILE A 557 -22.26 -3.89 23.45
C ILE A 557 -21.00 -3.74 22.61
N ILE A 558 -19.85 -3.55 23.25
CA ILE A 558 -18.55 -3.45 22.58
C ILE A 558 -17.68 -4.61 23.06
N LEU A 559 -17.10 -5.33 22.10
CA LEU A 559 -16.11 -6.38 22.31
C LEU A 559 -14.78 -5.91 21.69
N PRO A 560 -13.75 -5.56 22.49
CA PRO A 560 -12.52 -4.98 21.99
C PRO A 560 -11.70 -6.01 21.19
N CYS A 561 -11.39 -5.67 19.93
CA CYS A 561 -10.60 -6.48 19.02
C CYS A 561 -9.17 -5.94 18.89
N ALA A 562 -8.21 -6.84 18.62
CA ALA A 562 -6.84 -6.49 18.27
C ALA A 562 -6.79 -5.73 16.92
N THR A 563 -5.76 -4.91 16.74
CA THR A 563 -5.42 -4.27 15.45
C THR A 563 -4.46 -5.15 14.64
N TYR A 564 -4.26 -4.84 13.35
CA TYR A 564 -3.38 -5.57 12.46
C TYR A 564 -1.91 -5.69 12.94
N THR A 565 -1.44 -4.76 13.78
CA THR A 565 -0.08 -4.82 14.38
C THR A 565 0.00 -5.64 15.67
N GLU A 566 -1.14 -6.10 16.18
CA GLU A 566 -1.29 -6.80 17.46
C GLU A 566 -1.61 -8.29 17.29
N MET A 567 -1.68 -8.78 16.06
CA MET A 567 -2.06 -10.16 15.75
C MET A 567 -1.33 -10.73 14.54
N ASP A 568 -1.24 -12.05 14.53
CA ASP A 568 -0.82 -12.84 13.38
C ASP A 568 -2.07 -13.19 12.59
N ALA A 569 -2.38 -12.47 11.50
CA ALA A 569 -3.67 -12.55 10.82
C ALA A 569 -3.53 -12.59 9.29
N THR A 570 -4.43 -13.31 8.63
CA THR A 570 -4.40 -13.52 7.18
C THR A 570 -5.25 -12.44 6.49
N TYR A 571 -4.69 -11.86 5.42
CA TYR A 571 -5.37 -10.94 4.51
C TYR A 571 -5.22 -11.43 3.07
N ALA A 572 -6.20 -11.12 2.22
CA ALA A 572 -6.08 -11.29 0.78
C ALA A 572 -6.15 -9.90 0.14
N ASN A 573 -5.13 -9.53 -0.63
CA ASN A 573 -5.09 -8.22 -1.27
C ASN A 573 -5.94 -8.19 -2.57
N THR A 574 -5.98 -7.04 -3.24
CA THR A 574 -6.80 -6.82 -4.44
C THR A 574 -6.48 -7.75 -5.61
N GLU A 575 -5.23 -8.22 -5.76
CA GLU A 575 -4.83 -9.20 -6.78
C GLU A 575 -5.07 -10.65 -6.35
N GLY A 576 -5.68 -10.88 -5.19
CA GLY A 576 -5.97 -12.20 -4.66
C GLY A 576 -4.77 -12.91 -4.02
N ARG A 577 -3.69 -12.18 -3.70
CA ARG A 577 -2.53 -12.72 -2.98
C ARG A 577 -2.86 -12.86 -1.51
N ILE A 578 -2.62 -14.06 -0.96
CA ILE A 578 -2.74 -14.30 0.47
C ILE A 578 -1.46 -13.86 1.18
N GLN A 579 -1.59 -12.97 2.16
CA GLN A 579 -0.50 -12.45 2.97
C GLN A 579 -0.87 -12.54 4.45
N MET A 580 0.11 -12.35 5.33
CA MET A 580 -0.10 -12.50 6.76
C MET A 580 0.63 -11.40 7.53
N THR A 581 -0.08 -10.73 8.43
CA THR A 581 0.53 -9.82 9.40
C THR A 581 1.32 -10.61 10.43
N THR A 582 2.33 -9.97 11.03
CA THR A 582 3.03 -10.50 12.20
C THR A 582 2.82 -9.56 13.37
N ARG A 583 2.52 -10.12 14.54
CA ARG A 583 2.31 -9.37 15.77
C ARG A 583 3.57 -8.61 16.19
N ALA A 584 3.53 -7.29 16.09
CA ALA A 584 4.60 -6.40 16.49
C ALA A 584 4.48 -5.94 17.96
N VAL A 585 3.27 -5.73 18.46
CA VAL A 585 2.96 -5.33 19.86
C VAL A 585 1.83 -6.19 20.43
N GLN A 586 1.58 -6.10 21.74
CA GLN A 586 0.47 -6.85 22.36
C GLN A 586 -0.86 -6.09 22.21
N PRO A 587 -2.01 -6.79 22.09
CA PRO A 587 -3.32 -6.15 22.10
C PRO A 587 -3.51 -5.21 23.29
N LYS A 588 -4.12 -4.04 23.03
CA LYS A 588 -4.36 -3.04 24.08
C LYS A 588 -5.31 -3.57 25.16
N GLY A 589 -4.87 -3.53 26.42
CA GLY A 589 -5.68 -3.88 27.58
C GLY A 589 -6.20 -5.32 27.51
N GLU A 590 -7.51 -5.48 27.53
CA GLU A 590 -8.23 -6.75 27.44
C GLU A 590 -8.66 -7.13 26.02
N ALA A 591 -8.24 -6.38 24.99
CA ALA A 591 -8.53 -6.71 23.60
C ALA A 591 -8.05 -8.14 23.23
N ARG A 592 -8.76 -8.78 22.30
CA ARG A 592 -8.48 -10.14 21.83
C ARG A 592 -8.51 -10.20 20.31
N GLU A 593 -7.85 -11.19 19.73
CA GLU A 593 -7.95 -11.48 18.29
C GLU A 593 -9.41 -11.81 17.92
N GLY A 594 -9.86 -11.37 16.74
CA GLY A 594 -11.27 -11.41 16.37
C GLY A 594 -11.84 -12.82 16.35
N TRP A 595 -11.10 -13.79 15.82
CA TRP A 595 -11.50 -15.21 15.81
C TRP A 595 -11.69 -15.77 17.23
N ALA A 596 -10.85 -15.36 18.20
CA ALA A 596 -10.93 -15.84 19.57
C ALA A 596 -12.18 -15.31 20.29
N ILE A 597 -12.59 -14.07 19.98
CA ILE A 597 -13.86 -13.50 20.46
C ILE A 597 -15.04 -14.35 20.00
N PHE A 598 -15.10 -14.68 18.71
CA PHE A 598 -16.17 -15.51 18.15
C PHE A 598 -16.13 -16.95 18.64
N ARG A 599 -14.94 -17.52 18.79
CA ARG A 599 -14.79 -18.85 19.40
C ARG A 599 -15.31 -18.88 20.83
N ALA A 600 -15.03 -17.87 21.65
CA ALA A 600 -15.57 -17.78 23.01
C ALA A 600 -17.09 -17.55 23.01
N LEU A 601 -17.58 -16.60 22.22
CA LEU A 601 -19.01 -16.30 22.09
C LEU A 601 -19.81 -17.52 21.62
N SER A 602 -19.26 -18.31 20.70
CA SER A 602 -19.90 -19.54 20.21
C SER A 602 -20.25 -20.53 21.31
N GLN A 603 -19.39 -20.66 22.32
CA GLN A 603 -19.64 -21.52 23.48
C GLN A 603 -20.76 -20.95 24.37
N VAL A 604 -20.79 -19.64 24.56
CA VAL A 604 -21.78 -18.94 25.38
C VAL A 604 -23.19 -19.05 24.78
N VAL A 605 -23.31 -19.02 23.45
CA VAL A 605 -24.59 -19.18 22.74
C VAL A 605 -24.95 -20.65 22.41
N GLY A 606 -24.10 -21.61 22.83
CA GLY A 606 -24.37 -23.05 22.65
C GLY A 606 -24.14 -23.58 21.23
N LYS A 607 -23.35 -22.88 20.42
CA LYS A 607 -22.97 -23.24 19.03
C LYS A 607 -21.44 -23.34 18.89
N THR A 608 -20.79 -24.02 19.84
CA THR A 608 -19.32 -24.08 19.96
C THR A 608 -18.65 -24.44 18.64
N LEU A 609 -17.76 -23.55 18.18
CA LEU A 609 -16.98 -23.75 16.96
C LEU A 609 -15.91 -24.85 17.15
N PRO A 610 -15.56 -25.61 16.08
CA PRO A 610 -14.76 -26.83 16.17
C PRO A 610 -13.23 -26.61 16.22
N TYR A 611 -12.77 -25.39 16.52
CA TYR A 611 -11.35 -25.04 16.56
C TYR A 611 -11.02 -24.21 17.80
N ASP A 612 -9.86 -24.48 18.41
CA ASP A 612 -9.39 -23.79 19.62
C ASP A 612 -8.11 -22.96 19.40
N THR A 613 -7.56 -22.99 18.18
CA THR A 613 -6.35 -22.25 17.82
C THR A 613 -6.48 -21.63 16.43
N ALA A 614 -5.79 -20.52 16.19
CA ALA A 614 -5.71 -19.90 14.86
C ALA A 614 -5.19 -20.87 13.79
N ALA A 615 -4.23 -21.74 14.14
CA ALA A 615 -3.71 -22.75 13.23
C ALA A 615 -4.77 -23.79 12.83
N ALA A 616 -5.62 -24.22 13.77
CA ALA A 616 -6.73 -25.13 13.48
C ALA A 616 -7.80 -24.46 12.61
N LEU A 617 -8.10 -23.18 12.85
CA LEU A 617 -9.01 -22.40 12.00
C LEU A 617 -8.46 -22.27 10.58
N ARG A 618 -7.17 -21.92 10.42
CA ARG A 618 -6.51 -21.89 9.10
C ARG A 618 -6.50 -23.24 8.41
N ALA A 619 -6.34 -24.33 9.15
CA ALA A 619 -6.47 -25.67 8.59
C ALA A 619 -7.91 -25.94 8.12
N SER A 620 -8.92 -25.48 8.86
CA SER A 620 -10.32 -25.56 8.43
C SER A 620 -10.63 -24.70 7.19
N LEU A 621 -9.94 -23.58 6.98
CA LEU A 621 -10.08 -22.76 5.77
C LEU A 621 -9.59 -23.49 4.52
N ARG A 622 -8.49 -24.25 4.64
CA ARG A 622 -7.92 -25.04 3.54
C ARG A 622 -8.78 -26.27 3.19
N GLY A 623 -9.51 -26.81 4.16
CA GLY A 623 -10.28 -28.04 3.97
C GLY A 623 -9.39 -29.26 3.72
N SER A 624 -9.97 -30.27 3.07
CA SER A 624 -9.23 -31.44 2.56
C SER A 624 -8.30 -31.03 1.41
N GLU A 625 -7.29 -31.85 1.11
CA GLU A 625 -6.35 -31.57 0.02
C GLU A 625 -7.10 -31.38 -1.32
N GLY A 626 -6.93 -30.21 -1.94
CA GLY A 626 -7.61 -29.81 -3.18
C GLY A 626 -9.01 -29.21 -3.02
N GLU A 627 -9.54 -29.09 -1.80
CA GLU A 627 -10.89 -28.54 -1.55
C GLU A 627 -10.92 -27.01 -1.62
N ASN A 628 -9.97 -26.32 -0.98
CA ASN A 628 -9.80 -24.87 -1.11
C ASN A 628 -8.35 -24.54 -1.46
N THR A 629 -8.12 -24.16 -2.72
CA THR A 629 -6.79 -23.80 -3.22
C THR A 629 -6.41 -22.36 -2.89
N VAL A 630 -7.37 -21.48 -2.56
CA VAL A 630 -7.14 -20.05 -2.30
C VAL A 630 -6.23 -19.86 -1.09
N PHE A 631 -6.53 -20.53 0.03
CA PHE A 631 -5.76 -20.40 1.28
C PHE A 631 -4.65 -21.47 1.44
N SER A 632 -4.25 -22.10 0.34
CA SER A 632 -3.28 -23.23 0.36
C SER A 632 -1.83 -22.78 0.59
N GLY A 633 -1.50 -21.52 0.32
CA GLY A 633 -0.16 -20.96 0.48
C GLY A 633 -0.16 -19.45 0.68
N LEU A 634 0.97 -18.91 1.14
CA LEU A 634 1.22 -17.48 1.25
C LEU A 634 1.98 -16.98 0.03
N GLY A 635 1.69 -15.74 -0.38
CA GLY A 635 2.51 -14.98 -1.29
C GLY A 635 2.37 -15.34 -2.77
N PHE A 636 1.32 -16.05 -3.19
CA PHE A 636 1.03 -16.29 -4.61
C PHE A 636 -0.18 -15.48 -5.08
N ALA A 637 0.00 -14.67 -6.12
CA ALA A 637 -1.10 -14.04 -6.86
C ALA A 637 -1.44 -14.90 -8.11
N PRO A 638 -2.73 -15.12 -8.44
CA PRO A 638 -3.12 -16.02 -9.54
C PRO A 638 -2.58 -15.65 -10.92
N GLY A 639 -2.46 -14.35 -11.24
CA GLY A 639 -1.99 -13.90 -12.55
C GLY A 639 -2.84 -14.46 -13.71
N ALA A 640 -2.16 -14.88 -14.77
CA ALA A 640 -2.80 -15.47 -15.96
C ALA A 640 -3.61 -16.75 -15.69
N SER A 641 -3.44 -17.42 -14.54
CA SER A 641 -4.20 -18.65 -14.23
C SER A 641 -5.72 -18.41 -14.16
N GLY A 642 -6.16 -17.17 -13.93
CA GLY A 642 -7.56 -16.79 -13.93
C GLY A 642 -8.21 -16.68 -15.32
N ALA A 643 -7.44 -16.71 -16.41
CA ALA A 643 -7.97 -16.48 -17.75
C ALA A 643 -9.06 -17.48 -18.15
N SER A 644 -8.85 -18.78 -17.87
CA SER A 644 -9.84 -19.82 -18.20
C SER A 644 -11.17 -19.63 -17.45
N ALA A 645 -11.12 -19.16 -16.20
CA ALA A 645 -12.33 -18.88 -15.42
C ALA A 645 -13.09 -17.67 -15.97
N LEU A 646 -12.37 -16.62 -16.39
CA LEU A 646 -12.96 -15.44 -17.03
C LEU A 646 -13.53 -15.74 -18.43
N GLN A 647 -12.93 -16.65 -19.19
CA GLN A 647 -13.46 -17.12 -20.48
C GLN A 647 -14.74 -17.94 -20.29
N ALA A 648 -14.78 -18.80 -19.27
CA ALA A 648 -15.94 -19.63 -18.95
C ALA A 648 -17.09 -18.81 -18.33
N SER A 649 -16.77 -17.68 -17.70
CA SER A 649 -17.75 -16.75 -17.15
C SER A 649 -18.53 -16.09 -18.29
N GLY A 650 -19.82 -16.40 -18.38
CA GLY A 650 -20.71 -15.65 -19.27
C GLY A 650 -20.74 -14.19 -18.84
N SER A 651 -20.74 -13.26 -19.78
CA SER A 651 -20.78 -11.80 -19.53
C SER A 651 -22.11 -11.28 -18.93
N GLY A 652 -22.88 -12.14 -18.26
CA GLY A 652 -24.23 -11.83 -17.80
C GLY A 652 -25.20 -11.47 -18.93
N SER A 653 -26.50 -11.40 -18.66
CA SER A 653 -27.40 -10.68 -19.56
C SER A 653 -27.17 -9.19 -19.31
N ALA A 654 -26.63 -8.46 -20.30
CA ALA A 654 -26.36 -7.02 -20.18
C ALA A 654 -27.61 -6.28 -19.67
N GLY A 655 -27.62 -5.97 -18.38
CA GLY A 655 -28.62 -5.09 -17.79
C GLY A 655 -28.46 -3.69 -18.38
N THR A 656 -29.51 -2.87 -18.27
CA THR A 656 -29.42 -1.48 -18.69
C THR A 656 -28.48 -0.72 -17.75
N ILE A 657 -27.39 -0.19 -18.29
CA ILE A 657 -26.47 0.71 -17.57
C ILE A 657 -27.12 2.10 -17.51
N SER A 658 -27.21 2.69 -16.32
CA SER A 658 -27.66 4.07 -16.15
C SER A 658 -26.59 5.05 -16.67
N ALA A 659 -27.05 6.13 -17.29
CA ALA A 659 -26.21 7.20 -17.80
C ALA A 659 -25.56 8.07 -16.70
N ASP A 660 -25.87 7.82 -15.43
CA ASP A 660 -25.30 8.59 -14.32
C ASP A 660 -23.77 8.52 -14.28
N ALA A 661 -23.13 9.54 -13.72
CA ALA A 661 -21.70 9.56 -13.47
C ALA A 661 -21.28 8.51 -12.42
N PHE A 662 -20.05 8.00 -12.53
CA PHE A 662 -19.42 7.27 -11.44
C PHE A 662 -18.91 8.26 -10.39
N LYS A 663 -18.97 7.89 -9.12
CA LYS A 663 -18.50 8.73 -8.00
C LYS A 663 -17.28 8.10 -7.36
N ALA A 664 -16.35 8.93 -6.89
CA ALA A 664 -15.22 8.45 -6.11
C ALA A 664 -15.72 7.75 -4.82
N PRO A 665 -15.20 6.57 -4.48
CA PRO A 665 -15.57 5.86 -3.24
C PRO A 665 -14.89 6.46 -2.00
N ILE A 666 -13.80 7.23 -2.19
CA ILE A 666 -13.05 7.86 -1.11
C ILE A 666 -13.07 9.38 -1.33
N GLU A 667 -13.62 10.11 -0.36
CA GLU A 667 -13.64 11.57 -0.36
C GLU A 667 -12.37 12.18 0.23
N ASP A 668 -11.77 11.50 1.23
CA ASP A 668 -10.55 11.95 1.91
C ASP A 668 -9.57 10.78 2.07
N PHE A 669 -8.45 10.85 1.33
CA PHE A 669 -7.38 9.86 1.36
C PHE A 669 -6.83 9.60 2.77
N TYR A 670 -6.79 10.62 3.63
CA TYR A 670 -6.19 10.52 4.96
C TYR A 670 -7.18 10.00 6.02
N LEU A 671 -8.49 9.96 5.77
CA LEU A 671 -9.51 9.65 6.77
C LEU A 671 -10.40 8.43 6.40
N THR A 672 -9.81 7.43 5.72
CA THR A 672 -10.55 6.31 5.12
C THR A 672 -11.04 5.24 6.10
N ASN A 673 -10.38 5.03 7.24
CA ASN A 673 -10.71 3.97 8.20
C ASN A 673 -10.56 4.45 9.66
N PRO A 674 -11.00 3.68 10.67
CA PRO A 674 -11.03 4.15 12.06
C PRO A 674 -9.64 4.44 12.64
N ILE A 675 -8.60 3.72 12.19
CA ILE A 675 -7.23 3.94 12.62
C ILE A 675 -6.73 5.29 12.09
N ALA A 676 -6.99 5.55 10.81
CA ALA A 676 -6.64 6.81 10.16
C ALA A 676 -7.43 8.00 10.74
N ARG A 677 -8.73 7.82 11.03
CA ARG A 677 -9.56 8.85 11.70
C ARG A 677 -9.15 9.13 13.15
N ALA A 678 -8.60 8.15 13.85
CA ALA A 678 -8.04 8.33 15.19
C ALA A 678 -6.64 8.99 15.19
N SER A 679 -5.95 8.99 14.05
CA SER A 679 -4.62 9.59 13.89
C SER A 679 -4.70 11.11 13.93
N LYS A 680 -3.84 11.73 14.76
CA LYS A 680 -3.70 13.18 14.77
C LYS A 680 -2.99 13.65 13.50
N THR A 681 -2.00 12.89 13.07
CA THR A 681 -1.20 13.20 11.88
C THR A 681 -2.06 13.22 10.63
N MET A 682 -2.94 12.22 10.46
CA MET A 682 -3.86 12.17 9.32
C MET A 682 -4.89 13.29 9.34
N ALA A 683 -5.43 13.64 10.52
CA ALA A 683 -6.33 14.79 10.66
C ALA A 683 -5.65 16.11 10.26
N GLU A 684 -4.37 16.29 10.60
CA GLU A 684 -3.60 17.47 10.17
C GLU A 684 -3.40 17.48 8.64
N CYS A 685 -3.03 16.34 8.04
CA CYS A 685 -2.91 16.20 6.58
C CYS A 685 -4.21 16.51 5.85
N SER A 686 -5.33 15.93 6.28
CA SER A 686 -6.68 16.19 5.75
C SER A 686 -7.00 17.68 5.78
N SER A 687 -6.80 18.33 6.94
CA SER A 687 -7.10 19.76 7.10
C SER A 687 -6.29 20.67 6.16
N LEU A 688 -5.03 20.31 5.89
CA LEU A 688 -4.17 21.04 4.97
C LEU A 688 -4.53 20.78 3.51
N SER A 689 -4.95 19.56 3.16
CA SER A 689 -5.45 19.23 1.83
C SER A 689 -6.69 20.06 1.49
N THR A 690 -7.70 20.09 2.36
CA THR A 690 -8.93 20.88 2.15
C THR A 690 -8.66 22.39 2.06
N ALA A 691 -7.67 22.89 2.82
CA ALA A 691 -7.27 24.30 2.77
C ALA A 691 -6.63 24.69 1.42
N LEU A 692 -5.99 23.75 0.73
CA LEU A 692 -5.41 23.96 -0.61
C LEU A 692 -6.48 23.95 -1.71
N ASP A 693 -7.57 23.21 -1.53
CA ASP A 693 -8.70 23.13 -2.47
C ASP A 693 -9.61 24.37 -2.43
N THR A 694 -9.51 25.18 -1.38
CA THR A 694 -10.21 26.46 -1.32
C THR A 694 -9.42 27.50 -2.12
N PRO A 695 -9.92 28.05 -3.24
CA PRO A 695 -9.23 29.11 -3.95
C PRO A 695 -9.05 30.28 -2.99
N VAL A 696 -7.79 30.58 -2.66
CA VAL A 696 -7.44 31.77 -1.89
C VAL A 696 -8.02 32.96 -2.66
N ALA A 697 -9.10 33.55 -2.12
CA ALA A 697 -9.65 34.78 -2.65
C ALA A 697 -8.49 35.80 -2.65
N ALA A 698 -8.12 36.25 -3.85
CA ALA A 698 -7.12 37.28 -3.99
C ALA A 698 -7.63 38.54 -3.26
N GLU A 699 -6.95 38.93 -2.18
CA GLU A 699 -6.96 40.32 -1.70
C GLU A 699 -5.98 41.16 -2.51
#